data_AF-A0A0K2RD50-F1
#
_entry.id   AF-A0A0K2RD50-F1
#
_cell.length_a   1.000
_cell.length_b   1.000
_cell.length_c   1.000
_cell.angle_alpha   90.00
_cell.angle_beta   90.00
_cell.angle_gamma   90.00
#
_symmetry.space_group_name_H-M   'P 1'
#
loop_
_entity.id
_entity.type
_entity.pdbx_description
1 polymer ?
#
loop_
_entity_poly.entity_id
_entity_poly.type
_entity_poly.pdbx_seq_one_letter_code
_entity_poly.pdbx_strand_id
1 'polypeptide(L)'
;MSTVDSFGSKGVLNVAGTDYEIFRLNSVEGADSLPFSLKVLLENLLRTEDGANITADHVRALAGWDPDAQPDTEIQFTPARVIMQDFTGVPCVVDLATMREAIKDLGGDPKRVNPLAPAEMVIDHSVQIDAFGNSGALERNMEIEYQRNGERYQFLRWGQTAFDDFKVVPPGTGIVHQVNIEYLARTVMTREVDGVLRAYPDTCVGTDSHTTMVNGLGVLGWGVGGIEAEAAMLGQPVSMLIPRVVGFKLTGSIPAGATATDVVLTITEQLRNHGVVGKFVEFYGEGVAAVPLANRATIGNMSPEFGSTAAMFPIDDVTLEYLRLTGRSEQNVALVEAYAKEQGLWHDPSHEIKFSEYLELDLSTVVPSISGPKRPQDRIILTESKAQFREDLRNYVKEDLADGSLDEAIDESFPASDSPSFTATATHLSDVAPHGHGPKSNGRPSNKVSVTTADGREFELDHGAVSIASITSCTNTSNPSVMLAAALLARNAVDKGLTSKPWVKTSVAPGSKVVTDYYEKSGLTPYLEKLGFYIVGYGCATCIGNSGPLDAEISEAIQANDLSVSAVLSGNRNFEGRINPDVKMNYLASPPLVIAYALAGTMDFDFDADPLGQDQDGNDVFLKDIWPNPVEVQKVIDSSIDKEMFARGYEGVFDGDDRWKALDTPAGDTFAWDAKSTYVRKPRTSKA
;
A
#
# COMPACT_ATOMS: atom_id res chain seq x y z
N MET A 1 23.00 -27.79 2.35
CA MET A 1 22.66 -26.91 3.48
C MET A 1 23.61 -27.21 4.63
N SER A 2 23.92 -26.18 5.42
CA SER A 2 24.90 -26.21 6.49
C SER A 2 24.44 -27.09 7.68
N THR A 3 25.36 -27.86 8.24
CA THR A 3 25.18 -28.59 9.51
C THR A 3 25.63 -27.76 10.73
N VAL A 4 25.92 -26.48 10.52
CA VAL A 4 26.40 -25.57 11.55
C VAL A 4 25.20 -25.15 12.42
N ASP A 5 25.35 -25.31 13.73
CA ASP A 5 24.44 -24.84 14.77
C ASP A 5 25.32 -24.39 15.95
N SER A 6 25.99 -23.25 15.77
CA SER A 6 27.04 -22.80 16.68
C SER A 6 26.55 -22.53 18.11
N PHE A 7 25.24 -22.37 18.28
CA PHE A 7 24.59 -22.03 19.55
C PHE A 7 23.75 -23.17 20.13
N GLY A 8 23.69 -24.35 19.47
CA GLY A 8 22.83 -25.45 19.91
C GLY A 8 21.35 -25.06 19.97
N SER A 9 20.94 -24.18 19.04
CA SER A 9 19.62 -23.55 18.99
C SER A 9 18.54 -24.49 18.47
N LYS A 10 18.94 -25.53 17.71
CA LYS A 10 18.02 -26.48 17.11
C LYS A 10 17.27 -27.29 18.15
N GLY A 11 15.95 -27.38 18.00
CA GLY A 11 15.18 -28.40 18.69
C GLY A 11 13.75 -28.53 18.18
N VAL A 12 12.94 -29.28 18.92
CA VAL A 12 11.56 -29.63 18.50
C VAL A 12 10.55 -28.81 19.30
N LEU A 13 9.54 -28.28 18.60
CA LEU A 13 8.32 -27.71 19.15
C LEU A 13 7.15 -28.60 18.70
N ASN A 14 6.46 -29.23 19.65
CA ASN A 14 5.24 -29.99 19.35
C ASN A 14 4.02 -29.07 19.44
N VAL A 15 3.25 -28.98 18.35
CA VAL A 15 2.00 -28.21 18.31
C VAL A 15 0.88 -29.10 17.81
N ALA A 16 -0.09 -29.36 18.68
CA ALA A 16 -1.26 -30.19 18.39
C ALA A 16 -0.89 -31.56 17.76
N GLY A 17 0.19 -32.19 18.24
CA GLY A 17 0.63 -33.50 17.77
C GLY A 17 1.50 -33.48 16.51
N THR A 18 1.83 -32.31 15.95
CA THR A 18 2.82 -32.16 14.87
C THR A 18 4.13 -31.64 15.45
N ASP A 19 5.23 -32.32 15.12
CA ASP A 19 6.58 -31.90 15.51
C ASP A 19 7.16 -30.95 14.46
N TYR A 20 7.65 -29.80 14.92
CA TYR A 20 8.34 -28.82 14.10
C TYR A 20 9.77 -28.63 14.61
N GLU A 21 10.76 -28.73 13.71
CA GLU A 21 12.11 -28.24 13.99
C GLU A 21 12.10 -26.71 14.04
N ILE A 22 12.65 -26.13 15.10
CA ILE A 22 12.80 -24.69 15.30
C ILE A 22 14.23 -24.37 15.76
N PHE A 23 14.63 -23.11 15.61
CA PHE A 23 15.89 -22.56 16.10
C PHE A 23 15.57 -21.56 17.20
N ARG A 24 15.82 -21.92 18.46
CA ARG A 24 15.36 -21.16 19.63
C ARG A 24 16.23 -19.93 19.87
N LEU A 25 15.59 -18.76 19.98
CA LEU A 25 16.29 -17.51 20.27
C LEU A 25 16.93 -17.51 21.67
N ASN A 26 16.31 -18.16 22.64
CA ASN A 26 16.81 -18.22 24.02
C ASN A 26 18.12 -18.99 24.21
N SER A 27 18.65 -19.66 23.16
CA SER A 27 19.98 -20.24 23.19
C SER A 27 21.09 -19.20 22.99
N VAL A 28 20.74 -17.96 22.63
CA VAL A 28 21.68 -16.86 22.38
C VAL A 28 21.54 -15.81 23.49
N GLU A 29 22.63 -15.56 24.21
CA GLU A 29 22.68 -14.50 25.22
C GLU A 29 22.37 -13.13 24.60
N GLY A 30 21.49 -12.34 25.22
CA GLY A 30 21.06 -11.02 24.74
C GLY A 30 19.76 -11.02 23.93
N ALA A 31 19.34 -12.17 23.38
CA ALA A 31 18.17 -12.27 22.50
C ALA A 31 16.87 -11.73 23.13
N ASP A 32 16.65 -11.97 24.43
CA ASP A 32 15.44 -11.55 25.13
C ASP A 32 15.24 -10.03 25.14
N SER A 33 16.34 -9.27 25.13
CA SER A 33 16.35 -7.80 25.20
C SER A 33 16.15 -7.10 23.86
N LEU A 34 16.13 -7.86 22.76
CA LEU A 34 15.99 -7.31 21.42
C LEU A 34 14.54 -6.86 21.14
N PRO A 35 14.36 -5.77 20.37
CA PRO A 35 13.10 -5.47 19.69
C PRO A 35 12.58 -6.67 18.89
N PHE A 36 11.25 -6.79 18.75
CA PHE A 36 10.58 -7.87 18.01
C PHE A 36 11.16 -8.02 16.61
N SER A 37 11.36 -6.91 15.90
CA SER A 37 11.91 -6.90 14.54
C SER A 37 13.33 -7.46 14.46
N LEU A 38 14.16 -7.22 15.47
CA LEU A 38 15.52 -7.77 15.54
C LEU A 38 15.53 -9.24 15.98
N LYS A 39 14.56 -9.68 16.79
CA LYS A 39 14.37 -11.12 17.10
C LYS A 39 14.08 -11.93 15.83
N VAL A 40 13.27 -11.39 14.90
CA VAL A 40 13.01 -12.02 13.60
C VAL A 40 14.30 -12.12 12.76
N LEU A 41 15.13 -11.07 12.74
CA LEU A 41 16.43 -11.13 12.07
C LEU A 41 17.38 -12.14 12.74
N LEU A 42 17.38 -12.23 14.08
CA LEU A 42 18.22 -13.16 14.82
C LEU A 42 17.85 -14.61 14.55
N GLU A 43 16.54 -14.93 14.50
CA GLU A 43 16.07 -16.26 14.09
C GLU A 43 16.56 -16.59 12.68
N ASN A 44 16.48 -15.61 11.78
CA ASN A 44 16.89 -15.78 10.41
C ASN A 44 18.38 -16.18 10.32
N LEU A 45 19.26 -15.44 11.00
CA LEU A 45 20.69 -15.72 11.03
C LEU A 45 20.99 -17.08 11.67
N LEU A 46 20.30 -17.44 12.75
CA LEU A 46 20.49 -18.73 13.41
C LEU A 46 20.12 -19.90 12.49
N ARG A 47 18.94 -19.84 11.87
CA ARG A 47 18.44 -20.91 11.00
C ARG A 47 19.24 -21.06 9.71
N THR A 48 19.85 -19.97 9.24
CA THR A 48 20.56 -19.92 7.95
C THR A 48 22.07 -19.85 8.06
N GLU A 49 22.62 -20.04 9.28
CA GLU A 49 24.06 -20.11 9.53
C GLU A 49 24.74 -21.12 8.60
N ASP A 50 25.70 -20.67 7.80
CA ASP A 50 26.45 -21.49 6.84
C ASP A 50 27.97 -21.55 7.09
N GLY A 51 28.46 -20.76 8.05
CA GLY A 51 29.87 -20.65 8.39
C GLY A 51 30.70 -19.88 7.37
N ALA A 52 30.08 -19.30 6.34
CA ALA A 52 30.74 -18.55 5.27
C ALA A 52 30.10 -17.17 5.06
N ASN A 53 28.86 -17.12 4.57
CA ASN A 53 28.10 -15.88 4.38
C ASN A 53 27.40 -15.47 5.69
N ILE A 54 26.95 -16.45 6.48
CA ILE A 54 26.29 -16.26 7.77
C ILE A 54 27.10 -17.02 8.82
N THR A 55 27.73 -16.28 9.72
CA THR A 55 28.67 -16.82 10.71
C THR A 55 28.15 -16.60 12.13
N ALA A 56 28.71 -17.34 13.08
CA ALA A 56 28.45 -17.12 14.51
C ALA A 56 28.74 -15.68 14.97
N ASP A 57 29.65 -14.96 14.31
CA ASP A 57 29.95 -13.56 14.63
C ASP A 57 28.83 -12.62 14.21
N HIS A 58 28.18 -12.87 13.07
CA HIS A 58 26.97 -12.13 12.67
C HIS A 58 25.84 -12.33 13.70
N VAL A 59 25.65 -13.56 14.19
CA VAL A 59 24.65 -13.87 15.22
C VAL A 59 24.97 -13.13 16.53
N ARG A 60 26.23 -13.15 16.99
CA ARG A 60 26.65 -12.42 18.21
C ARG A 60 26.51 -10.91 18.05
N ALA A 61 26.85 -10.37 16.88
CA ALA A 61 26.73 -8.93 16.63
C ALA A 61 25.29 -8.45 16.74
N LEU A 62 24.33 -9.21 16.19
CA LEU A 62 22.92 -8.88 16.30
C LEU A 62 22.37 -9.11 17.71
N ALA A 63 22.77 -10.18 18.40
CA ALA A 63 22.34 -10.44 19.77
C ALA A 63 22.90 -9.42 20.78
N GLY A 64 24.10 -8.89 20.52
CA GLY A 64 24.74 -7.82 21.27
C GLY A 64 24.36 -6.41 20.82
N TRP A 65 23.23 -6.24 20.13
CA TRP A 65 22.79 -4.95 19.60
C TRP A 65 22.71 -3.87 20.69
N ASP A 66 23.34 -2.72 20.41
CA ASP A 66 23.33 -1.54 21.26
C ASP A 66 22.39 -0.48 20.68
N PRO A 67 21.31 -0.09 21.38
CA PRO A 67 20.36 0.91 20.89
C PRO A 67 20.99 2.29 20.62
N ASP A 68 22.08 2.62 21.31
CA ASP A 68 22.76 3.92 21.21
C ASP A 68 23.80 3.95 20.07
N ALA A 69 24.19 2.79 19.55
CA ALA A 69 25.18 2.68 18.49
C ALA A 69 24.62 3.10 17.11
N GLN A 70 25.51 3.57 16.25
CA GLN A 70 25.19 3.75 14.83
C GLN A 70 25.42 2.45 14.07
N PRO A 71 24.62 2.14 13.03
CA PRO A 71 24.80 0.95 12.23
C PRO A 71 26.19 0.92 11.57
N ASP A 72 27.01 -0.06 11.90
CA ASP A 72 28.35 -0.27 11.35
C ASP A 72 28.62 -1.72 10.90
N THR A 73 27.74 -2.64 11.30
CA THR A 73 27.89 -4.08 11.07
C THR A 73 26.89 -4.55 10.03
N GLU A 74 27.39 -5.21 9.00
CA GLU A 74 26.60 -5.82 7.94
C GLU A 74 26.24 -7.27 8.29
N ILE A 75 25.00 -7.65 7.98
CA ILE A 75 24.46 -9.00 8.12
C ILE A 75 23.82 -9.46 6.80
N GLN A 76 23.71 -10.77 6.65
CA GLN A 76 23.13 -11.40 5.46
C GLN A 76 21.76 -11.99 5.81
N PHE A 77 20.70 -11.38 5.29
CA PHE A 77 19.32 -11.75 5.58
C PHE A 77 18.72 -12.61 4.46
N THR A 78 18.24 -13.82 4.79
CA THR A 78 17.63 -14.72 3.79
C THR A 78 16.10 -14.69 3.94
N PRO A 79 15.35 -13.94 3.10
CA PRO A 79 13.90 -13.85 3.24
C PRO A 79 13.23 -15.22 3.07
N ALA A 80 12.12 -15.44 3.78
CA ALA A 80 11.38 -16.70 3.71
C ALA A 80 10.63 -16.87 2.37
N ARG A 81 10.27 -15.76 1.71
CA ARG A 81 9.60 -15.73 0.41
C ARG A 81 9.81 -14.39 -0.30
N VAL A 82 9.50 -14.35 -1.59
CA VAL A 82 9.50 -13.15 -2.42
C VAL A 82 8.08 -12.89 -2.93
N ILE A 83 7.62 -11.64 -2.84
CA ILE A 83 6.33 -11.22 -3.40
C ILE A 83 6.52 -10.20 -4.52
N MET A 84 5.78 -10.34 -5.61
CA MET A 84 5.90 -9.47 -6.77
C MET A 84 4.54 -9.00 -7.28
N GLN A 85 4.56 -7.93 -8.05
CA GLN A 85 3.44 -7.46 -8.86
C GLN A 85 3.84 -7.41 -10.34
N ASP A 86 2.91 -7.30 -11.28
CA ASP A 86 3.18 -7.55 -12.70
C ASP A 86 4.05 -6.51 -13.44
N PHE A 87 4.11 -5.25 -13.00
CA PHE A 87 5.01 -4.24 -13.59
C PHE A 87 6.48 -4.54 -13.29
N THR A 88 6.81 -4.96 -12.08
CA THR A 88 8.19 -5.25 -11.66
C THR A 88 8.52 -6.75 -11.71
N GLY A 89 7.53 -7.62 -11.69
CA GLY A 89 7.67 -9.07 -11.79
C GLY A 89 7.95 -9.55 -13.22
N VAL A 90 7.38 -8.90 -14.24
CA VAL A 90 7.70 -9.21 -15.64
C VAL A 90 9.21 -9.13 -15.91
N PRO A 91 9.94 -8.03 -15.59
CA PRO A 91 11.38 -8.00 -15.79
C PRO A 91 12.12 -9.06 -14.96
N CYS A 92 11.70 -9.36 -13.72
CA CYS A 92 12.31 -10.43 -12.93
C CYS A 92 12.21 -11.80 -13.62
N VAL A 93 11.04 -12.13 -14.19
CA VAL A 93 10.84 -13.39 -14.92
C VAL A 93 11.60 -13.39 -16.25
N VAL A 94 11.76 -12.23 -16.91
CA VAL A 94 12.63 -12.06 -18.10
C VAL A 94 14.08 -12.39 -17.77
N ASP A 95 14.57 -11.95 -16.63
CA ASP A 95 15.95 -12.20 -16.21
C ASP A 95 16.17 -13.67 -15.86
N LEU A 96 15.24 -14.31 -15.13
CA LEU A 96 15.27 -15.76 -14.91
C LEU A 96 15.22 -16.57 -16.21
N ALA A 97 14.37 -16.19 -17.17
CA ALA A 97 14.30 -16.82 -18.48
C ALA A 97 15.61 -16.70 -19.27
N THR A 98 16.24 -15.52 -19.18
CA THR A 98 17.53 -15.24 -19.83
C THR A 98 18.66 -16.04 -19.19
N MET A 99 18.69 -16.16 -17.86
CA MET A 99 19.65 -16.99 -17.14
C MET A 99 19.52 -18.47 -17.52
N ARG A 100 18.30 -19.00 -17.68
CA ARG A 100 18.07 -20.37 -18.17
C ARG A 100 18.68 -20.63 -19.53
N GLU A 101 18.52 -19.68 -20.46
CA GLU A 101 19.15 -19.79 -21.77
C GLU A 101 20.67 -19.73 -21.68
N ALA A 102 21.23 -18.82 -20.86
CA ALA A 102 22.67 -18.74 -20.68
C ALA A 102 23.27 -20.05 -20.14
N ILE A 103 22.62 -20.68 -19.15
CA ILE A 103 23.04 -21.99 -18.64
C ILE A 103 22.95 -23.07 -19.72
N LYS A 104 21.89 -23.06 -20.54
CA LYS A 104 21.74 -23.98 -21.68
C LYS A 104 22.87 -23.81 -22.70
N ASP A 105 23.18 -22.57 -23.07
CA ASP A 105 24.22 -22.22 -24.05
C ASP A 105 25.61 -22.62 -23.54
N LEU A 106 25.83 -22.60 -22.23
CA LEU A 106 27.03 -23.11 -21.55
C LEU A 106 27.04 -24.65 -21.39
N GLY A 107 26.00 -25.36 -21.86
CA GLY A 107 25.89 -26.82 -21.79
C GLY A 107 25.43 -27.36 -20.43
N GLY A 108 24.89 -26.51 -19.55
CA GLY A 108 24.31 -26.90 -18.27
C GLY A 108 22.82 -27.20 -18.34
N ASP A 109 22.25 -27.65 -17.21
CA ASP A 109 20.81 -27.88 -17.06
C ASP A 109 20.10 -26.55 -16.69
N PRO A 110 19.21 -26.02 -17.55
CA PRO A 110 18.46 -24.79 -17.29
C PRO A 110 17.60 -24.86 -16.02
N LYS A 111 17.14 -26.05 -15.62
CA LYS A 111 16.28 -26.22 -14.44
C LYS A 111 16.98 -25.88 -13.14
N ARG A 112 18.31 -25.77 -13.15
CA ARG A 112 19.08 -25.26 -12.00
C ARG A 112 18.79 -23.79 -11.69
N VAL A 113 18.32 -23.03 -12.67
CA VAL A 113 17.80 -21.67 -12.44
C VAL A 113 16.32 -21.80 -12.09
N ASN A 114 16.05 -21.83 -10.80
CA ASN A 114 14.71 -21.92 -10.24
C ASN A 114 14.68 -21.17 -8.90
N PRO A 115 13.55 -20.56 -8.52
CA PRO A 115 13.39 -20.04 -7.18
C PRO A 115 13.66 -21.13 -6.12
N LEU A 116 14.42 -20.78 -5.09
CA LEU A 116 14.77 -21.63 -3.94
C LEU A 116 13.89 -21.33 -2.72
N ALA A 117 13.16 -20.21 -2.76
CA ALA A 117 12.11 -19.82 -1.83
C ALA A 117 10.82 -19.57 -2.61
N PRO A 118 9.64 -19.67 -1.96
CA PRO A 118 8.37 -19.35 -2.61
C PRO A 118 8.41 -17.95 -3.22
N ALA A 119 8.08 -17.86 -4.51
CA ALA A 119 7.99 -16.62 -5.27
C ALA A 119 6.56 -16.45 -5.77
N GLU A 120 5.87 -15.43 -5.28
CA GLU A 120 4.44 -15.26 -5.50
C GLU A 120 4.18 -13.91 -6.16
N MET A 121 3.53 -13.91 -7.31
CA MET A 121 3.25 -12.69 -8.06
C MET A 121 1.75 -12.47 -8.16
N VAL A 122 1.29 -11.23 -8.02
CA VAL A 122 -0.11 -10.84 -8.22
C VAL A 122 -0.20 -9.87 -9.38
N ILE A 123 -1.13 -10.11 -10.32
CA ILE A 123 -1.36 -9.20 -11.45
C ILE A 123 -2.44 -8.19 -11.07
N ASP A 124 -2.03 -6.94 -10.83
CA ASP A 124 -2.87 -5.88 -10.26
C ASP A 124 -2.55 -4.46 -10.77
N HIS A 125 -1.41 -4.25 -11.42
CA HIS A 125 -0.98 -2.95 -11.97
C HIS A 125 -1.45 -2.69 -13.40
N SER A 126 -2.14 -3.64 -14.01
CA SER A 126 -2.51 -3.59 -15.43
C SER A 126 -3.91 -3.04 -15.71
N VAL A 127 -4.84 -3.17 -14.77
CA VAL A 127 -6.21 -2.64 -14.93
C VAL A 127 -6.20 -1.11 -14.91
N GLN A 128 -6.97 -0.51 -15.83
CA GLN A 128 -7.19 0.93 -15.94
C GLN A 128 -8.69 1.24 -15.91
N ILE A 129 -9.05 2.40 -15.38
CA ILE A 129 -10.45 2.84 -15.31
C ILE A 129 -10.86 3.54 -16.61
N ASP A 130 -10.89 2.78 -17.70
CA ASP A 130 -11.31 3.26 -19.03
C ASP A 130 -12.82 3.57 -19.07
N ALA A 131 -13.63 2.74 -18.39
CA ALA A 131 -15.06 2.91 -18.18
C ALA A 131 -15.37 3.07 -16.69
N PHE A 132 -16.36 3.92 -16.35
CA PHE A 132 -16.78 4.22 -14.99
C PHE A 132 -18.26 4.64 -14.93
N GLY A 133 -18.80 4.79 -13.72
CA GLY A 133 -20.14 5.36 -13.50
C GLY A 133 -21.32 4.49 -13.96
N ASN A 134 -21.10 3.22 -14.32
CA ASN A 134 -22.14 2.30 -14.75
C ASN A 134 -21.80 0.83 -14.44
N SER A 135 -22.82 -0.03 -14.44
CA SER A 135 -22.69 -1.46 -14.10
C SER A 135 -21.87 -2.30 -15.09
N GLY A 136 -21.65 -1.81 -16.32
CA GLY A 136 -20.79 -2.46 -17.31
C GLY A 136 -19.29 -2.12 -17.18
N ALA A 137 -18.92 -1.20 -16.29
CA ALA A 137 -17.56 -0.68 -16.18
C ALA A 137 -16.52 -1.76 -15.84
N LEU A 138 -16.80 -2.63 -14.86
CA LEU A 138 -15.90 -3.72 -14.45
C LEU A 138 -15.52 -4.62 -15.64
N GLU A 139 -16.52 -5.16 -16.32
CA GLU A 139 -16.30 -6.08 -17.43
C GLU A 139 -15.57 -5.39 -18.58
N ARG A 140 -15.96 -4.14 -18.90
CA ARG A 140 -15.31 -3.36 -19.96
C ARG A 140 -13.84 -3.10 -19.67
N ASN A 141 -13.49 -2.76 -18.44
CA ASN A 141 -12.10 -2.50 -18.05
C ASN A 141 -11.28 -3.79 -18.09
N MET A 142 -11.84 -4.93 -17.66
CA MET A 142 -11.18 -6.24 -17.76
C MET A 142 -10.96 -6.66 -19.21
N GLU A 143 -11.92 -6.46 -20.11
CA GLU A 143 -11.74 -6.72 -21.55
C GLU A 143 -10.57 -5.93 -22.14
N ILE A 144 -10.51 -4.63 -21.84
CA ILE A 144 -9.45 -3.74 -22.32
C ILE A 144 -8.09 -4.15 -21.72
N GLU A 145 -8.06 -4.50 -20.43
CA GLU A 145 -6.87 -4.99 -19.75
C GLU A 145 -6.28 -6.22 -20.46
N TYR A 146 -7.09 -7.24 -20.75
CA TYR A 146 -6.65 -8.43 -21.47
C TYR A 146 -6.23 -8.12 -22.91
N GLN A 147 -6.93 -7.21 -23.59
CA GLN A 147 -6.57 -6.77 -24.93
C GLN A 147 -5.19 -6.09 -24.97
N ARG A 148 -4.88 -5.24 -23.99
CA ARG A 148 -3.63 -4.48 -23.91
C ARG A 148 -2.45 -5.33 -23.43
N ASN A 149 -2.70 -6.29 -22.52
CA ASN A 149 -1.65 -7.00 -21.80
C ASN A 149 -1.48 -8.48 -22.17
N GLY A 150 -2.17 -8.96 -23.21
CA GLY A 150 -2.16 -10.37 -23.60
C GLY A 150 -0.76 -11.00 -23.71
N GLU A 151 0.20 -10.30 -24.32
CA GLU A 151 1.58 -10.79 -24.45
C GLU A 151 2.31 -10.94 -23.10
N ARG A 152 2.14 -9.96 -22.20
CA ARG A 152 2.70 -10.02 -20.84
C ARG A 152 2.08 -11.19 -20.06
N TYR A 153 0.78 -11.38 -20.18
CA TYR A 153 0.06 -12.44 -19.45
C TYR A 153 0.43 -13.83 -19.97
N GLN A 154 0.60 -14.00 -21.28
CA GLN A 154 1.14 -15.24 -21.87
C GLN A 154 2.54 -15.57 -21.32
N PHE A 155 3.40 -14.56 -21.22
CA PHE A 155 4.74 -14.71 -20.67
C PHE A 155 4.73 -15.12 -19.19
N LEU A 156 3.91 -14.46 -18.36
CA LEU A 156 3.80 -14.77 -16.94
C LEU A 156 3.19 -16.16 -16.69
N ARG A 157 2.19 -16.55 -17.50
CA ARG A 157 1.58 -17.88 -17.45
C ARG A 157 2.56 -18.97 -17.87
N TRP A 158 3.43 -18.72 -18.86
CA TRP A 158 4.57 -19.60 -19.14
C TRP A 158 5.46 -19.73 -17.89
N GLY A 159 5.84 -18.62 -17.26
CA GLY A 159 6.65 -18.62 -16.04
C GLY A 159 6.08 -19.52 -14.94
N GLN A 160 4.78 -19.43 -14.67
CA GLN A 160 4.08 -20.26 -13.67
C GLN A 160 4.23 -21.77 -13.90
N THR A 161 4.40 -22.18 -15.16
CA THR A 161 4.59 -23.59 -15.55
C THR A 161 6.05 -23.99 -15.68
N ALA A 162 6.94 -23.02 -15.88
CA ALA A 162 8.37 -23.24 -16.09
C ALA A 162 9.16 -23.33 -14.78
N PHE A 163 8.70 -22.70 -13.70
CA PHE A 163 9.40 -22.61 -12.41
C PHE A 163 8.58 -23.23 -11.27
N ASP A 164 9.19 -24.12 -10.48
CA ASP A 164 8.47 -24.98 -9.51
C ASP A 164 7.87 -24.17 -8.34
N ASP A 165 8.66 -23.27 -7.76
CA ASP A 165 8.32 -22.45 -6.58
C ASP A 165 7.76 -21.06 -6.97
N PHE A 166 7.38 -20.87 -8.25
CA PHE A 166 6.78 -19.64 -8.74
C PHE A 166 5.26 -19.79 -8.92
N LYS A 167 4.48 -18.89 -8.33
CA LYS A 167 3.02 -18.85 -8.45
C LYS A 167 2.56 -17.48 -8.92
N VAL A 168 1.50 -17.47 -9.73
CA VAL A 168 0.89 -16.24 -10.24
C VAL A 168 -0.58 -16.23 -9.86
N VAL A 169 -0.99 -15.17 -9.17
CA VAL A 169 -2.38 -14.81 -8.94
C VAL A 169 -2.86 -14.01 -10.16
N PRO A 170 -3.81 -14.54 -10.95
CA PRO A 170 -4.22 -13.95 -12.22
C PRO A 170 -4.96 -12.61 -12.08
N PRO A 171 -5.15 -11.87 -13.20
CA PRO A 171 -5.84 -10.58 -13.21
C PRO A 171 -7.27 -10.67 -12.65
N GLY A 172 -7.75 -9.57 -12.06
CA GLY A 172 -9.11 -9.47 -11.54
C GLY A 172 -9.34 -10.22 -10.22
N THR A 173 -8.28 -10.62 -9.52
CA THR A 173 -8.36 -11.28 -8.21
C THR A 173 -8.28 -10.30 -7.05
N GLY A 174 -7.37 -9.31 -7.13
CA GLY A 174 -7.10 -8.36 -6.06
C GLY A 174 -5.76 -7.66 -6.22
N ILE A 175 -5.40 -6.86 -5.22
CA ILE A 175 -4.14 -6.10 -5.14
C ILE A 175 -3.14 -6.90 -4.31
N VAL A 176 -1.86 -6.89 -4.73
CA VAL A 176 -0.76 -7.70 -4.20
C VAL A 176 -0.71 -7.73 -2.67
N HIS A 177 -0.81 -6.58 -2.00
CA HIS A 177 -0.67 -6.49 -0.55
C HIS A 177 -1.93 -6.93 0.20
N GLN A 178 -3.11 -6.73 -0.38
CA GLN A 178 -4.36 -7.20 0.23
C GLN A 178 -4.47 -8.72 0.08
N VAL A 179 -4.19 -9.26 -1.11
CA VAL A 179 -4.07 -10.71 -1.35
C VAL A 179 -2.97 -11.32 -0.46
N ASN A 180 -1.89 -10.59 -0.19
CA ASN A 180 -0.84 -11.03 0.72
C ASN A 180 -1.39 -11.24 2.13
N ILE A 181 -1.95 -10.21 2.77
CA ILE A 181 -2.42 -10.36 4.16
C ILE A 181 -3.64 -11.28 4.26
N GLU A 182 -4.51 -11.31 3.26
CA GLU A 182 -5.71 -12.14 3.27
C GLU A 182 -5.43 -13.61 2.92
N TYR A 183 -4.37 -13.92 2.15
CA TYR A 183 -4.11 -15.29 1.67
C TYR A 183 -2.63 -15.74 1.70
N LEU A 184 -1.70 -14.97 1.12
CA LEU A 184 -0.31 -15.43 0.93
C LEU A 184 0.56 -15.35 2.19
N ALA A 185 0.25 -14.51 3.17
CA ALA A 185 1.03 -14.41 4.39
C ALA A 185 0.75 -15.61 5.31
N ARG A 186 1.81 -16.20 5.87
CA ARG A 186 1.72 -17.38 6.75
C ARG A 186 1.94 -17.03 8.22
N THR A 187 2.54 -15.87 8.52
CA THR A 187 3.00 -15.44 9.85
C THR A 187 4.13 -16.33 10.41
N VAL A 188 3.93 -17.64 10.44
CA VAL A 188 4.96 -18.66 10.67
C VAL A 188 4.95 -19.61 9.47
N MET A 189 6.07 -19.66 8.76
CA MET A 189 6.31 -20.54 7.62
C MET A 189 6.54 -21.97 8.09
N THR A 190 6.13 -22.91 7.26
CA THR A 190 6.52 -24.32 7.39
C THR A 190 7.16 -24.79 6.09
N ARG A 191 8.28 -25.51 6.18
CA ARG A 191 8.94 -26.11 5.01
C ARG A 191 9.57 -27.42 5.41
N GLU A 192 9.42 -28.44 4.57
CA GLU A 192 10.14 -29.69 4.74
C GLU A 192 11.57 -29.52 4.22
N VAL A 193 12.55 -29.82 5.08
CA VAL A 193 13.97 -29.72 4.79
C VAL A 193 14.62 -31.03 5.20
N ASP A 194 15.19 -31.77 4.24
CA ASP A 194 15.84 -33.08 4.45
C ASP A 194 14.94 -34.09 5.22
N GLY A 195 13.63 -34.08 4.92
CA GLY A 195 12.63 -34.96 5.55
C GLY A 195 12.14 -34.50 6.93
N VAL A 196 12.54 -33.31 7.39
CA VAL A 196 12.12 -32.72 8.66
C VAL A 196 11.25 -31.49 8.41
N LEU A 197 10.08 -31.43 9.03
CA LEU A 197 9.21 -30.27 8.96
C LEU A 197 9.76 -29.16 9.87
N ARG A 198 10.17 -28.04 9.29
CA ARG A 198 10.73 -26.90 10.01
C ARG A 198 9.73 -25.75 10.08
N ALA A 199 9.67 -25.05 11.21
CA ALA A 199 8.89 -23.82 11.38
C ALA A 199 9.79 -22.61 11.67
N TYR A 200 9.47 -21.46 11.08
CA TYR A 200 10.24 -20.21 11.20
C TYR A 200 9.36 -18.99 10.88
N PRO A 201 9.73 -17.75 11.28
CA PRO A 201 8.93 -16.57 11.00
C PRO A 201 8.76 -16.39 9.49
N ASP A 202 7.54 -16.02 9.07
CA ASP A 202 7.33 -15.48 7.74
C ASP A 202 8.08 -14.15 7.63
N THR A 203 8.84 -14.01 6.56
CA THR A 203 9.54 -12.78 6.20
C THR A 203 9.54 -12.65 4.69
N CYS A 204 9.39 -11.44 4.17
CA CYS A 204 9.35 -11.26 2.72
C CYS A 204 10.01 -9.98 2.25
N VAL A 205 10.69 -10.10 1.11
CA VAL A 205 11.02 -8.93 0.29
C VAL A 205 10.05 -8.90 -0.88
N GLY A 206 9.69 -7.71 -1.34
CA GLY A 206 8.84 -7.59 -2.52
C GLY A 206 9.26 -6.51 -3.49
N THR A 207 8.93 -6.70 -4.76
CA THR A 207 9.22 -5.73 -5.82
C THR A 207 8.21 -4.59 -5.86
N ASP A 208 7.75 -4.18 -4.68
CA ASP A 208 6.82 -3.09 -4.45
C ASP A 208 7.14 -2.43 -3.10
N SER A 209 7.14 -1.11 -3.04
CA SER A 209 7.51 -0.38 -1.82
C SER A 209 6.57 -0.67 -0.64
N HIS A 210 5.29 -0.92 -0.91
CA HIS A 210 4.25 -1.09 0.09
C HIS A 210 4.14 -2.52 0.63
N THR A 211 5.09 -3.40 0.31
CA THR A 211 5.22 -4.74 0.93
C THR A 211 5.24 -4.68 2.45
N THR A 212 5.68 -3.56 3.02
CA THR A 212 5.60 -3.23 4.45
C THR A 212 4.19 -3.31 5.05
N MET A 213 3.13 -3.32 4.24
CA MET A 213 1.77 -3.56 4.70
C MET A 213 1.62 -4.85 5.51
N VAL A 214 2.40 -5.89 5.17
CA VAL A 214 2.39 -7.18 5.89
C VAL A 214 2.94 -7.08 7.31
N ASN A 215 3.68 -6.00 7.64
CA ASN A 215 4.23 -5.76 8.97
C ASN A 215 3.14 -5.61 10.05
N GLY A 216 1.92 -5.23 9.65
CA GLY A 216 0.75 -5.20 10.54
C GLY A 216 0.30 -6.58 11.04
N LEU A 217 0.75 -7.66 10.38
CA LEU A 217 0.50 -9.06 10.72
C LEU A 217 1.68 -9.69 11.51
N GLY A 218 2.67 -8.89 11.91
CA GLY A 218 3.89 -9.40 12.56
C GLY A 218 4.89 -10.07 11.62
N VAL A 219 4.71 -9.91 10.30
CA VAL A 219 5.63 -10.42 9.26
C VAL A 219 6.62 -9.34 8.88
N LEU A 220 7.92 -9.60 9.07
CA LEU A 220 8.96 -8.66 8.66
C LEU A 220 9.12 -8.68 7.15
N GLY A 221 8.77 -7.57 6.51
CA GLY A 221 8.95 -7.45 5.06
C GLY A 221 8.91 -6.03 4.54
N TRP A 222 9.58 -5.80 3.41
CA TRP A 222 9.76 -4.47 2.83
C TRP A 222 10.00 -4.54 1.32
N GLY A 223 9.92 -3.37 0.68
CA GLY A 223 10.14 -3.25 -0.75
C GLY A 223 11.63 -3.22 -1.14
N VAL A 224 11.97 -3.92 -2.21
CA VAL A 224 13.31 -3.98 -2.82
C VAL A 224 13.22 -3.81 -4.34
N GLY A 225 14.37 -3.61 -4.99
CA GLY A 225 14.45 -3.61 -6.46
C GLY A 225 14.28 -5.02 -7.05
N GLY A 226 14.07 -5.09 -8.37
CA GLY A 226 13.92 -6.36 -9.09
C GLY A 226 15.15 -7.26 -8.95
N ILE A 227 16.35 -6.68 -9.07
CA ILE A 227 17.62 -7.42 -8.98
C ILE A 227 17.80 -8.05 -7.60
N GLU A 228 17.51 -7.32 -6.52
CA GLU A 228 17.56 -7.85 -5.16
C GLU A 228 16.53 -8.96 -4.95
N ALA A 229 15.31 -8.81 -5.50
CA ALA A 229 14.29 -9.84 -5.45
C ALA A 229 14.69 -11.10 -6.23
N GLU A 230 15.30 -10.96 -7.40
CA GLU A 230 15.85 -12.07 -8.19
C GLU A 230 16.96 -12.81 -7.45
N ALA A 231 17.90 -12.06 -6.85
CA ALA A 231 18.97 -12.62 -6.04
C ALA A 231 18.38 -13.42 -4.87
N ALA A 232 17.40 -12.85 -4.15
CA ALA A 232 16.69 -13.52 -3.08
C ALA A 232 15.95 -14.79 -3.55
N MET A 233 15.27 -14.74 -4.70
CA MET A 233 14.64 -15.93 -5.29
C MET A 233 15.66 -17.03 -5.56
N LEU A 234 16.87 -16.69 -6.01
CA LEU A 234 17.96 -17.63 -6.27
C LEU A 234 18.76 -18.03 -5.01
N GLY A 235 18.27 -17.66 -3.82
CA GLY A 235 18.85 -18.01 -2.53
C GLY A 235 20.09 -17.22 -2.14
N GLN A 236 20.36 -16.10 -2.79
CA GLN A 236 21.34 -15.14 -2.29
C GLN A 236 20.73 -14.34 -1.14
N PRO A 237 21.39 -14.26 0.02
CA PRO A 237 20.96 -13.38 1.09
C PRO A 237 21.00 -11.90 0.67
N VAL A 238 20.12 -11.10 1.25
CA VAL A 238 20.09 -9.65 1.13
C VAL A 238 21.05 -9.06 2.17
N SER A 239 22.02 -8.29 1.69
CA SER A 239 22.96 -7.58 2.55
C SER A 239 22.30 -6.37 3.19
N MET A 240 22.43 -6.21 4.50
CA MET A 240 21.93 -5.03 5.21
C MET A 240 22.76 -4.71 6.45
N LEU A 241 22.79 -3.43 6.83
CA LEU A 241 23.30 -3.04 8.16
C LEU A 241 22.27 -3.41 9.23
N ILE A 242 22.74 -3.79 10.42
CA ILE A 242 21.87 -3.96 11.58
C ILE A 242 21.16 -2.63 11.88
N PRO A 243 19.83 -2.56 11.76
CA PRO A 243 19.13 -1.28 11.77
C PRO A 243 18.98 -0.74 13.20
N ARG A 244 18.88 0.58 13.32
CA ARG A 244 18.33 1.21 14.52
C ARG A 244 16.81 1.03 14.53
N VAL A 245 16.22 0.96 15.73
CA VAL A 245 14.78 0.72 15.91
C VAL A 245 14.15 1.89 16.67
N VAL A 246 13.15 2.52 16.08
CA VAL A 246 12.34 3.57 16.71
C VAL A 246 11.13 2.92 17.37
N GLY A 247 11.03 3.01 18.69
CA GLY A 247 9.86 2.58 19.44
C GLY A 247 8.74 3.62 19.33
N PHE A 248 7.61 3.24 18.76
CA PHE A 248 6.45 4.11 18.61
C PHE A 248 5.31 3.64 19.54
N LYS A 249 5.15 4.34 20.66
CA LYS A 249 4.17 3.98 21.69
C LYS A 249 2.77 4.42 21.30
N LEU A 250 1.80 3.52 21.40
CA LEU A 250 0.38 3.84 21.23
C LEU A 250 -0.34 3.77 22.58
N THR A 251 -1.08 4.82 22.90
CA THR A 251 -1.93 4.92 24.09
C THR A 251 -3.33 5.44 23.72
N GLY A 252 -4.29 5.35 24.64
CA GLY A 252 -5.66 5.81 24.41
C GLY A 252 -6.44 4.96 23.41
N SER A 253 -7.50 5.54 22.84
CA SER A 253 -8.39 4.88 21.88
C SER A 253 -8.83 5.84 20.78
N ILE A 254 -9.03 5.32 19.57
CA ILE A 254 -9.44 6.12 18.40
C ILE A 254 -10.84 6.73 18.64
N PRO A 255 -11.02 8.06 18.51
CA PRO A 255 -12.32 8.71 18.65
C PRO A 255 -13.34 8.22 17.60
N ALA A 256 -14.63 8.25 17.95
CA ALA A 256 -15.72 7.83 17.07
C ALA A 256 -15.78 8.55 15.70
N GLY A 257 -15.28 9.79 15.62
CA GLY A 257 -15.23 10.55 14.37
C GLY A 257 -14.00 10.28 13.50
N ALA A 258 -12.97 9.63 14.05
CA ALA A 258 -11.71 9.37 13.36
C ALA A 258 -11.69 7.97 12.75
N THR A 259 -10.97 7.84 11.64
CA THR A 259 -10.81 6.61 10.86
C THR A 259 -9.39 6.08 10.95
N ALA A 260 -9.17 4.86 10.45
CA ALA A 260 -7.82 4.30 10.29
C ALA A 260 -6.90 5.20 9.44
N THR A 261 -7.48 5.86 8.43
CA THR A 261 -6.75 6.79 7.55
C THR A 261 -6.25 8.00 8.34
N ASP A 262 -7.04 8.54 9.25
CA ASP A 262 -6.65 9.69 10.08
C ASP A 262 -5.49 9.35 11.01
N VAL A 263 -5.52 8.13 11.58
CA VAL A 263 -4.43 7.63 12.42
C VAL A 263 -3.14 7.51 11.61
N VAL A 264 -3.16 6.88 10.43
CA VAL A 264 -1.94 6.72 9.63
C VAL A 264 -1.41 8.04 9.09
N LEU A 265 -2.26 9.00 8.72
CA LEU A 265 -1.81 10.33 8.29
C LEU A 265 -1.13 11.08 9.45
N THR A 266 -1.67 10.97 10.66
CA THR A 266 -1.06 11.55 11.88
C THR A 266 0.30 10.91 12.18
N ILE A 267 0.39 9.58 12.11
CA ILE A 267 1.66 8.84 12.30
C ILE A 267 2.67 9.20 11.20
N THR A 268 2.22 9.32 9.96
CA THR A 268 3.07 9.68 8.81
C THR A 268 3.71 11.05 9.01
N GLU A 269 2.92 12.05 9.41
CA GLU A 269 3.41 13.39 9.76
C GLU A 269 4.47 13.35 10.87
N GLN A 270 4.19 12.66 11.99
CA GLN A 270 5.12 12.58 13.12
C GLN A 270 6.43 11.86 12.76
N LEU A 271 6.36 10.69 12.13
CA LEU A 271 7.53 9.91 11.74
C LEU A 271 8.38 10.63 10.69
N ARG A 272 7.74 11.37 9.77
CA ARG A 272 8.47 12.16 8.78
C ARG A 272 9.21 13.32 9.44
N ASN A 273 8.59 14.02 10.39
CA ASN A 273 9.22 15.10 11.15
C ASN A 273 10.37 14.59 12.02
N HIS A 274 10.24 13.39 12.57
CA HIS A 274 11.27 12.75 13.39
C HIS A 274 12.48 12.25 12.57
N GLY A 275 12.23 11.75 11.35
CA GLY A 275 13.27 11.26 10.45
C GLY A 275 13.66 9.80 10.73
N VAL A 276 13.01 8.88 10.02
CA VAL A 276 13.17 7.42 10.20
C VAL A 276 13.77 6.69 8.99
N VAL A 277 14.40 7.43 8.08
CA VAL A 277 15.06 6.84 6.91
C VAL A 277 16.15 5.85 7.32
N GLY A 278 16.08 4.63 6.78
CA GLY A 278 17.03 3.54 7.07
C GLY A 278 16.86 2.89 8.45
N LYS A 279 15.81 3.24 9.19
CA LYS A 279 15.48 2.68 10.51
C LYS A 279 14.28 1.75 10.41
N PHE A 280 14.15 0.86 11.39
CA PHE A 280 12.88 0.18 11.65
C PHE A 280 12.03 1.01 12.61
N VAL A 281 10.72 0.91 12.48
CA VAL A 281 9.74 1.42 13.45
C VAL A 281 9.05 0.20 14.06
N GLU A 282 8.84 0.21 15.37
CA GLU A 282 8.16 -0.86 16.08
C GLU A 282 7.10 -0.28 17.00
N PHE A 283 5.84 -0.70 16.82
CA PHE A 283 4.72 -0.23 17.61
C PHE A 283 4.60 -1.03 18.90
N TYR A 284 4.46 -0.33 20.03
CA TYR A 284 4.40 -0.96 21.35
C TYR A 284 3.45 -0.22 22.31
N GLY A 285 3.27 -0.79 23.50
CA GLY A 285 2.40 -0.28 24.55
C GLY A 285 1.00 -0.90 24.55
N GLU A 286 0.22 -0.55 25.56
CA GLU A 286 -1.12 -1.10 25.80
C GLU A 286 -2.10 -0.78 24.66
N GLY A 287 -1.91 0.35 23.97
CA GLY A 287 -2.78 0.76 22.87
C GLY A 287 -2.70 -0.16 21.65
N VAL A 288 -1.63 -0.94 21.47
CA VAL A 288 -1.48 -1.87 20.33
C VAL A 288 -2.61 -2.89 20.27
N ALA A 289 -2.99 -3.46 21.41
CA ALA A 289 -4.05 -4.46 21.51
C ALA A 289 -5.44 -3.87 21.16
N ALA A 290 -5.61 -2.55 21.26
CA ALA A 290 -6.84 -1.85 20.90
C ALA A 290 -6.94 -1.49 19.40
N VAL A 291 -5.86 -1.65 18.63
CA VAL A 291 -5.83 -1.33 17.20
C VAL A 291 -6.17 -2.59 16.38
N PRO A 292 -7.30 -2.60 15.63
CA PRO A 292 -7.68 -3.72 14.77
C PRO A 292 -6.62 -4.03 13.71
N LEU A 293 -6.51 -5.28 13.28
CA LEU A 293 -5.44 -5.67 12.34
C LEU A 293 -5.45 -4.89 11.03
N ALA A 294 -6.63 -4.60 10.49
CA ALA A 294 -6.74 -3.81 9.27
C ALA A 294 -6.13 -2.41 9.42
N ASN A 295 -6.24 -1.79 10.60
CA ASN A 295 -5.60 -0.50 10.89
C ASN A 295 -4.07 -0.66 10.99
N ARG A 296 -3.59 -1.76 11.59
CA ARG A 296 -2.14 -2.07 11.63
C ARG A 296 -1.57 -2.21 10.23
N ALA A 297 -2.29 -2.90 9.33
CA ALA A 297 -1.90 -3.04 7.93
C ALA A 297 -1.92 -1.68 7.20
N THR A 298 -2.93 -0.83 7.42
CA THR A 298 -2.96 0.55 6.90
C THR A 298 -1.72 1.35 7.35
N ILE A 299 -1.31 1.22 8.62
CA ILE A 299 -0.13 1.89 9.16
C ILE A 299 1.16 1.34 8.54
N GLY A 300 1.33 0.01 8.52
CA GLY A 300 2.49 -0.64 7.91
C GLY A 300 2.63 -0.32 6.42
N ASN A 301 1.51 -0.18 5.70
CA ASN A 301 1.48 0.19 4.29
C ASN A 301 2.24 1.50 4.06
N MET A 302 1.98 2.55 4.83
CA MET A 302 2.55 3.89 4.61
C MET A 302 4.03 4.04 5.03
N SER A 303 4.72 2.96 5.39
CA SER A 303 6.14 2.98 5.75
C SER A 303 7.04 3.72 4.76
N PRO A 304 6.93 3.50 3.44
CA PRO A 304 7.74 4.23 2.46
C PRO A 304 7.48 5.74 2.45
N GLU A 305 6.27 6.18 2.81
CA GLU A 305 5.89 7.58 2.81
C GLU A 305 6.53 8.35 3.98
N PHE A 306 6.57 7.76 5.19
CA PHE A 306 7.33 8.34 6.31
C PHE A 306 8.82 7.96 6.32
N GLY A 307 9.21 6.97 5.50
CA GLY A 307 10.59 6.69 5.12
C GLY A 307 11.26 5.53 5.87
N SER A 308 10.57 4.80 6.73
CA SER A 308 11.17 3.65 7.42
C SER A 308 11.35 2.47 6.46
N THR A 309 12.29 1.59 6.78
CA THR A 309 12.44 0.34 6.02
C THR A 309 11.29 -0.63 6.33
N ALA A 310 10.84 -0.67 7.58
CA ALA A 310 9.70 -1.46 8.05
C ALA A 310 8.99 -0.75 9.20
N ALA A 311 7.72 -1.05 9.43
CA ALA A 311 6.95 -0.55 10.57
C ALA A 311 6.10 -1.67 11.19
N MET A 312 6.67 -2.32 12.21
CA MET A 312 6.25 -3.61 12.73
C MET A 312 5.24 -3.51 13.87
N PHE A 313 4.21 -4.36 13.81
CA PHE A 313 3.36 -4.68 14.96
C PHE A 313 3.70 -6.09 15.45
N PRO A 314 3.80 -6.31 16.78
CA PRO A 314 4.04 -7.64 17.32
C PRO A 314 2.82 -8.57 17.12
N ILE A 315 3.06 -9.88 17.20
CA ILE A 315 2.01 -10.92 17.10
C ILE A 315 1.23 -10.98 18.42
N ASP A 316 -0.10 -10.99 18.34
CA ASP A 316 -0.99 -11.03 19.50
C ASP A 316 -2.34 -11.69 19.16
N ASP A 317 -3.30 -11.60 20.09
CA ASP A 317 -4.65 -12.17 19.91
C ASP A 317 -5.39 -11.58 18.71
N VAL A 318 -5.26 -10.28 18.44
CA VAL A 318 -5.84 -9.61 17.26
C VAL A 318 -5.27 -10.21 15.97
N THR A 319 -4.00 -10.59 15.98
CA THR A 319 -3.36 -11.31 14.87
C THR A 319 -4.01 -12.67 14.66
N LEU A 320 -4.20 -13.46 15.71
CA LEU A 320 -4.82 -14.79 15.62
C LEU A 320 -6.30 -14.71 15.18
N GLU A 321 -7.06 -13.73 15.67
CA GLU A 321 -8.44 -13.49 15.27
C GLU A 321 -8.54 -13.22 13.77
N TYR A 322 -7.64 -12.39 13.23
CA TYR A 322 -7.61 -12.12 11.79
C TYR A 322 -7.23 -13.35 10.97
N LEU A 323 -6.26 -14.17 11.42
CA LEU A 323 -5.91 -15.41 10.73
C LEU A 323 -7.10 -16.39 10.70
N ARG A 324 -7.85 -16.51 11.80
CA ARG A 324 -9.08 -17.33 11.84
C ARG A 324 -10.16 -16.79 10.90
N LEU A 325 -10.39 -15.46 10.92
CA LEU A 325 -11.36 -14.79 10.05
C LEU A 325 -11.03 -15.01 8.56
N THR A 326 -9.76 -14.90 8.19
CA THR A 326 -9.28 -15.08 6.82
C THR A 326 -9.14 -16.53 6.38
N GLY A 327 -9.76 -17.46 7.10
CA GLY A 327 -9.83 -18.86 6.66
C GLY A 327 -8.59 -19.70 6.96
N ARG A 328 -7.60 -19.20 7.71
CA ARG A 328 -6.45 -20.03 8.10
C ARG A 328 -6.90 -21.21 8.97
N SER A 329 -6.18 -22.33 8.82
CA SER A 329 -6.50 -23.56 9.55
C SER A 329 -6.18 -23.40 11.04
N GLU A 330 -6.94 -24.08 11.90
CA GLU A 330 -6.67 -24.08 13.36
C GLU A 330 -5.26 -24.61 13.66
N GLN A 331 -4.73 -25.53 12.85
CA GLN A 331 -3.34 -25.99 12.97
C GLN A 331 -2.33 -24.86 12.72
N ASN A 332 -2.55 -24.02 11.70
CA ASN A 332 -1.68 -22.86 11.43
C ASN A 332 -1.79 -21.83 12.56
N VAL A 333 -3.01 -21.53 13.02
CA VAL A 333 -3.23 -20.56 14.10
C VAL A 333 -2.57 -21.04 15.41
N ALA A 334 -2.72 -22.32 15.76
CA ALA A 334 -2.07 -22.90 16.92
C ALA A 334 -0.53 -22.89 16.80
N LEU A 335 0.01 -23.12 15.60
CA LEU A 335 1.44 -23.01 15.35
C LEU A 335 1.94 -21.58 15.54
N VAL A 336 1.23 -20.59 14.97
CA VAL A 336 1.61 -19.17 15.12
C VAL A 336 1.65 -18.77 16.59
N GLU A 337 0.61 -19.12 17.36
CA GLU A 337 0.56 -18.83 18.79
C GLU A 337 1.71 -19.48 19.57
N ALA A 338 1.89 -20.80 19.42
CA ALA A 338 2.90 -21.55 20.16
C ALA A 338 4.33 -21.10 19.80
N TYR A 339 4.59 -20.90 18.50
CA TYR A 339 5.88 -20.45 18.00
C TYR A 339 6.20 -19.03 18.47
N ALA A 340 5.25 -18.09 18.36
CA ALA A 340 5.47 -16.72 18.78
C ALA A 340 5.76 -16.61 20.28
N LYS A 341 5.07 -17.41 21.11
CA LYS A 341 5.33 -17.47 22.56
C LYS A 341 6.69 -18.09 22.88
N GLU A 342 7.04 -19.20 22.24
CA GLU A 342 8.34 -19.88 22.43
C GLU A 342 9.53 -18.97 22.08
N GLN A 343 9.38 -18.15 21.04
CA GLN A 343 10.45 -17.26 20.53
C GLN A 343 10.44 -15.86 21.17
N GLY A 344 9.52 -15.55 22.08
CA GLY A 344 9.40 -14.20 22.64
C GLY A 344 9.03 -13.14 21.59
N LEU A 345 8.26 -13.54 20.57
CA LEU A 345 7.65 -12.71 19.53
C LEU A 345 6.20 -12.34 19.90
N TRP A 346 5.63 -12.94 20.95
CA TRP A 346 4.29 -12.56 21.40
C TRP A 346 4.30 -11.17 22.06
N HIS A 347 3.31 -10.33 21.76
CA HIS A 347 3.17 -9.00 22.37
C HIS A 347 2.94 -9.11 23.88
N ASP A 348 3.82 -8.49 24.66
CA ASP A 348 3.67 -8.32 26.10
C ASP A 348 3.87 -6.84 26.46
N PRO A 349 2.80 -6.08 26.69
CA PRO A 349 2.92 -4.65 27.01
C PRO A 349 3.55 -4.38 28.38
N SER A 350 3.69 -5.41 29.24
CA SER A 350 4.36 -5.29 30.54
C SER A 350 5.88 -5.43 30.45
N HIS A 351 6.38 -5.92 29.31
CA HIS A 351 7.80 -6.12 29.09
C HIS A 351 8.44 -4.86 28.50
N GLU A 352 9.36 -4.25 29.25
CA GLU A 352 10.10 -3.07 28.78
C GLU A 352 11.28 -3.48 27.90
N ILE A 353 11.20 -3.14 26.60
CA ILE A 353 12.28 -3.29 25.63
C ILE A 353 12.93 -1.92 25.40
N LYS A 354 14.23 -1.92 25.12
CA LYS A 354 14.97 -0.70 24.75
C LYS A 354 14.93 -0.50 23.24
N PHE A 355 14.66 0.73 22.83
CA PHE A 355 14.71 1.18 21.45
C PHE A 355 15.80 2.23 21.28
N SER A 356 16.24 2.46 20.05
CA SER A 356 17.22 3.51 19.74
C SER A 356 16.65 4.91 19.95
N GLU A 357 15.36 5.08 19.68
CA GLU A 357 14.64 6.35 19.70
C GLU A 357 13.17 6.09 20.07
N TYR A 358 12.47 7.10 20.58
CA TYR A 358 11.12 6.96 21.13
C TYR A 358 10.18 8.05 20.61
N LEU A 359 8.97 7.65 20.24
CA LEU A 359 7.83 8.51 19.92
C LEU A 359 6.57 7.97 20.61
N GLU A 360 5.57 8.83 20.81
CA GLU A 360 4.30 8.44 21.42
C GLU A 360 3.13 9.16 20.74
N LEU A 361 2.04 8.44 20.51
CA LEU A 361 0.76 8.98 20.08
C LEU A 361 -0.35 8.51 21.02
N ASP A 362 -1.02 9.47 21.64
CA ASP A 362 -2.33 9.25 22.24
C ASP A 362 -3.39 9.25 21.14
N LEU A 363 -3.95 8.08 20.86
CA LEU A 363 -4.94 7.87 19.81
C LEU A 363 -6.19 8.75 20.00
N SER A 364 -6.50 9.17 21.24
CA SER A 364 -7.65 10.04 21.52
C SER A 364 -7.52 11.46 20.96
N THR A 365 -6.30 11.87 20.60
CA THR A 365 -6.00 13.18 20.01
C THR A 365 -6.16 13.21 18.48
N VAL A 366 -6.36 12.05 17.85
CA VAL A 366 -6.51 11.96 16.39
C VAL A 366 -7.83 12.58 15.96
N VAL A 367 -7.75 13.48 14.98
CA VAL A 367 -8.89 14.18 14.38
C VAL A 367 -9.00 13.86 12.88
N PRO A 368 -10.21 13.93 12.29
CA PRO A 368 -10.40 13.78 10.86
C PRO A 368 -9.45 14.68 10.04
N SER A 369 -8.82 14.11 9.03
CA SER A 369 -7.81 14.76 8.23
C SER A 369 -7.76 14.23 6.80
N ILE A 370 -7.20 15.05 5.92
CA ILE A 370 -6.77 14.68 4.58
C ILE A 370 -5.27 14.94 4.45
N SER A 371 -4.66 14.57 3.33
CA SER A 371 -3.28 14.94 3.05
C SER A 371 -3.08 15.34 1.59
N GLY A 372 -2.40 16.46 1.34
CA GLY A 372 -2.20 17.00 0.01
C GLY A 372 -1.80 18.47 -0.01
N PRO A 373 -1.79 19.11 -1.19
CA PRO A 373 -2.15 18.56 -2.51
C PRO A 373 -1.03 17.76 -3.20
N LYS A 374 0.18 17.68 -2.62
CA LYS A 374 1.39 17.21 -3.32
C LYS A 374 2.17 16.09 -2.64
N ARG A 375 2.08 15.94 -1.32
CA ARG A 375 2.88 14.95 -0.60
C ARG A 375 2.05 14.25 0.48
N PRO A 376 2.31 12.97 0.79
CA PRO A 376 1.52 12.22 1.76
C PRO A 376 1.67 12.69 3.21
N GLN A 377 2.78 13.34 3.55
CA GLN A 377 3.01 13.94 4.86
C GLN A 377 2.38 15.33 5.04
N ASP A 378 1.83 15.94 3.98
CA ASP A 378 1.20 17.27 4.04
C ASP A 378 -0.22 17.13 4.63
N ARG A 379 -0.30 16.72 5.89
CA ARG A 379 -1.56 16.49 6.60
C ARG A 379 -2.31 17.82 6.82
N ILE A 380 -3.61 17.80 6.56
CA ILE A 380 -4.52 18.93 6.74
C ILE A 380 -5.69 18.46 7.60
N ILE A 381 -5.93 19.13 8.72
CA ILE A 381 -7.10 18.86 9.57
C ILE A 381 -8.37 19.21 8.77
N LEU A 382 -9.40 18.36 8.82
CA LEU A 382 -10.56 18.50 7.94
C LEU A 382 -11.27 19.84 8.08
N THR A 383 -11.37 20.38 9.30
CA THR A 383 -11.97 21.70 9.60
C THR A 383 -11.18 22.88 9.04
N GLU A 384 -9.91 22.66 8.66
CA GLU A 384 -9.02 23.67 8.08
C GLU A 384 -8.85 23.49 6.56
N SER A 385 -9.42 22.42 5.98
CA SER A 385 -9.21 22.01 4.58
C SER A 385 -9.53 23.10 3.57
N LYS A 386 -10.65 23.81 3.71
CA LYS A 386 -11.03 24.93 2.83
C LYS A 386 -10.02 26.07 2.85
N ALA A 387 -9.57 26.46 4.04
CA ALA A 387 -8.62 27.56 4.21
C ALA A 387 -7.26 27.19 3.61
N GLN A 388 -6.77 25.99 3.92
CA GLN A 388 -5.51 25.47 3.39
C GLN A 388 -5.57 25.31 1.87
N PHE A 389 -6.66 24.77 1.32
CA PHE A 389 -6.86 24.66 -0.12
C PHE A 389 -6.76 26.03 -0.82
N ARG A 390 -7.40 27.07 -0.27
CA ARG A 390 -7.35 28.42 -0.84
C ARG A 390 -5.96 29.05 -0.81
N GLU A 391 -5.15 28.70 0.19
CA GLU A 391 -3.75 29.09 0.26
C GLU A 391 -2.95 28.34 -0.81
N ASP A 392 -3.06 27.02 -0.85
CA ASP A 392 -2.32 26.17 -1.77
C ASP A 392 -2.65 26.48 -3.24
N LEU A 393 -3.91 26.78 -3.55
CA LEU A 393 -4.40 27.09 -4.90
C LEU A 393 -3.57 28.19 -5.58
N ARG A 394 -3.09 29.18 -4.82
CA ARG A 394 -2.28 30.28 -5.36
C ARG A 394 -0.98 29.81 -6.01
N ASN A 395 -0.49 28.64 -5.62
CA ASN A 395 0.71 28.03 -6.21
C ASN A 395 0.44 27.30 -7.53
N TYR A 396 -0.81 27.17 -7.96
CA TYR A 396 -1.21 26.42 -9.17
C TYR A 396 -1.89 27.28 -10.24
N VAL A 397 -2.18 28.53 -9.90
CA VAL A 397 -2.77 29.50 -10.81
C VAL A 397 -1.76 30.59 -11.09
N LYS A 398 -1.75 31.10 -12.31
CA LYS A 398 -0.98 32.30 -12.63
C LYS A 398 -1.75 33.48 -12.02
N GLU A 399 -1.25 34.05 -10.93
CA GLU A 399 -1.72 35.37 -10.53
C GLU A 399 -1.26 36.36 -11.60
N ASP A 400 -2.17 37.18 -12.14
CA ASP A 400 -1.81 38.40 -12.87
C ASP A 400 -1.09 39.35 -11.90
N LEU A 401 0.15 39.01 -11.55
CA LEU A 401 1.06 39.93 -10.91
C LEU A 401 1.34 41.01 -11.95
N ALA A 402 0.76 42.18 -11.73
CA ALA A 402 1.11 43.40 -12.43
C ALA A 402 2.57 43.78 -12.13
N ASP A 403 3.54 43.06 -12.68
CA ASP A 403 4.87 43.54 -13.04
C ASP A 403 5.61 42.45 -13.84
N GLY A 404 5.68 42.64 -15.16
CA GLY A 404 6.29 41.75 -16.16
C GLY A 404 7.82 41.63 -16.08
N SER A 405 8.38 41.51 -14.87
CA SER A 405 9.83 41.36 -14.66
C SER A 405 10.31 39.90 -14.69
N LEU A 406 9.41 38.93 -14.48
CA LEU A 406 9.76 37.51 -14.52
C LEU A 406 9.83 36.97 -15.95
N ASP A 407 8.97 37.47 -16.84
CA ASP A 407 8.94 37.06 -18.24
C ASP A 407 10.20 37.53 -19.01
N GLU A 408 10.75 38.70 -18.67
CA GLU A 408 12.02 39.20 -19.27
C GLU A 408 13.22 38.29 -18.93
N ALA A 409 13.31 37.80 -17.69
CA ALA A 409 14.41 36.96 -17.24
C ALA A 409 14.34 35.52 -17.79
N ILE A 410 13.14 35.04 -18.15
CA ILE A 410 12.93 33.71 -18.74
C ILE A 410 13.25 33.74 -20.24
N ASP A 411 12.84 34.78 -20.96
CA ASP A 411 13.12 34.94 -22.39
C ASP A 411 14.63 35.09 -22.68
N GLU A 412 15.41 35.71 -21.78
CA GLU A 412 16.87 35.84 -21.93
C GLU A 412 17.66 34.55 -21.66
N SER A 413 17.02 33.49 -21.14
CA SER A 413 17.68 32.22 -20.78
C SER A 413 17.76 31.20 -21.92
N PHE A 414 17.05 31.39 -23.04
CA PHE A 414 17.09 30.47 -24.18
C PHE A 414 18.10 30.95 -25.25
N PRO A 415 19.00 30.08 -25.76
CA PRO A 415 18.93 28.62 -25.81
C PRO A 415 19.90 27.86 -24.87
N ALA A 416 20.44 28.49 -23.83
CA ALA A 416 21.42 27.86 -22.95
C ALA A 416 20.73 27.17 -21.76
N SER A 417 20.94 25.86 -21.59
CA SER A 417 20.36 25.04 -20.51
C SER A 417 20.98 25.27 -19.13
N ASP A 418 21.33 26.51 -18.77
CA ASP A 418 21.84 26.86 -17.45
C ASP A 418 20.79 27.67 -16.67
N SER A 419 20.58 27.30 -15.41
CA SER A 419 19.73 28.05 -14.48
C SER A 419 20.33 29.44 -14.18
N PRO A 420 19.52 30.48 -13.91
CA PRO A 420 20.05 31.77 -13.49
C PRO A 420 20.95 31.61 -12.25
N SER A 421 22.22 31.98 -12.37
CA SER A 421 23.19 31.91 -11.28
C SER A 421 23.00 33.08 -10.33
N PHE A 422 22.61 32.81 -9.08
CA PHE A 422 22.82 33.73 -7.97
C PHE A 422 24.24 33.53 -7.44
N THR A 423 25.13 34.47 -7.73
CA THR A 423 26.52 34.42 -7.24
C THR A 423 26.60 34.47 -5.72
N ALA A 424 27.39 33.55 -5.15
CA ALA A 424 27.67 33.37 -3.74
C ALA A 424 28.51 34.52 -3.12
N THR A 425 27.90 35.70 -2.98
CA THR A 425 28.38 36.78 -2.09
C THR A 425 27.20 37.54 -1.48
N ALA A 426 26.41 36.84 -0.67
CA ALA A 426 25.52 37.47 0.30
C ALA A 426 25.52 36.62 1.57
N THR A 427 26.46 36.93 2.46
CA THR A 427 26.54 36.39 3.82
C THR A 427 25.37 36.86 4.68
N HIS A 428 24.88 35.93 5.52
CA HIS A 428 23.98 36.11 6.67
C HIS A 428 22.51 36.45 6.40
N LEU A 429 21.64 35.42 6.41
CA LEU A 429 20.31 35.49 7.02
C LEU A 429 19.95 34.11 7.63
N SER A 430 20.57 33.80 8.77
CA SER A 430 19.91 33.03 9.82
C SER A 430 18.94 33.98 10.52
N ASP A 431 17.65 33.89 10.16
CA ASP A 431 16.46 34.37 10.88
C ASP A 431 15.35 34.65 9.87
N VAL A 432 14.57 33.62 9.53
CA VAL A 432 13.19 33.83 9.05
C VAL A 432 12.29 33.26 10.13
N ALA A 433 11.97 34.11 11.09
CA ALA A 433 10.85 33.92 12.01
C ALA A 433 9.55 33.73 11.19
N PRO A 434 8.55 32.98 11.72
CA PRO A 434 7.29 32.75 11.03
C PRO A 434 6.60 34.09 10.79
N HIS A 435 6.43 34.48 9.53
CA HIS A 435 5.76 35.71 9.16
C HIS A 435 4.25 35.59 9.39
N GLY A 436 3.84 36.01 10.59
CA GLY A 436 2.68 36.85 10.90
C GLY A 436 1.39 36.64 10.10
N HIS A 437 0.39 36.10 10.80
CA HIS A 437 -1.03 36.27 10.52
C HIS A 437 -1.40 37.76 10.35
N GLY A 438 -1.60 38.19 9.11
CA GLY A 438 -2.35 39.38 8.75
C GLY A 438 -3.57 38.97 7.92
N PRO A 439 -4.74 39.62 8.08
CA PRO A 439 -5.96 39.22 7.40
C PRO A 439 -5.84 39.54 5.90
N LYS A 440 -5.53 38.53 5.08
CA LYS A 440 -5.46 38.63 3.62
C LYS A 440 -6.84 38.36 3.03
N SER A 441 -7.40 39.37 2.36
CA SER A 441 -8.56 39.40 1.44
C SER A 441 -9.43 38.13 1.30
N ASN A 442 -10.75 38.29 1.52
CA ASN A 442 -11.83 37.28 1.37
C ASN A 442 -12.07 36.71 -0.05
N GLY A 443 -11.09 36.69 -0.95
CA GLY A 443 -11.25 36.14 -2.31
C GLY A 443 -10.23 35.04 -2.61
N ARG A 444 -10.67 33.95 -3.25
CA ARG A 444 -9.78 32.95 -3.87
C ARG A 444 -9.67 33.21 -5.39
N PRO A 445 -8.58 32.80 -6.05
CA PRO A 445 -8.54 32.70 -7.50
C PRO A 445 -9.71 31.85 -8.03
N SER A 446 -10.34 32.30 -9.12
CA SER A 446 -11.52 31.67 -9.72
C SER A 446 -11.53 31.89 -11.23
N ASN A 447 -11.83 30.85 -11.99
CA ASN A 447 -12.05 30.87 -13.43
C ASN A 447 -13.18 29.88 -13.76
N LYS A 448 -14.41 30.39 -13.80
CA LYS A 448 -15.61 29.59 -13.96
C LYS A 448 -15.87 29.27 -15.43
N VAL A 449 -16.04 27.99 -15.75
CA VAL A 449 -16.21 27.48 -17.11
C VAL A 449 -17.47 26.63 -17.18
N SER A 450 -18.41 27.00 -18.05
CA SER A 450 -19.59 26.17 -18.34
C SER A 450 -19.22 24.99 -19.23
N VAL A 451 -19.69 23.80 -18.88
CA VAL A 451 -19.46 22.56 -19.62
C VAL A 451 -20.80 21.90 -19.91
N THR A 452 -20.97 21.44 -21.15
CA THR A 452 -22.09 20.59 -21.58
C THR A 452 -21.51 19.29 -22.11
N THR A 453 -21.82 18.17 -21.47
CA THR A 453 -21.34 16.84 -21.88
C THR A 453 -22.17 16.28 -23.03
N ALA A 454 -21.65 15.28 -23.75
CA ALA A 454 -22.36 14.62 -24.86
C ALA A 454 -23.73 14.03 -24.46
N ASP A 455 -23.91 13.63 -23.20
CA ASP A 455 -25.17 13.11 -22.65
C ASP A 455 -26.12 14.21 -22.12
N GLY A 456 -25.75 15.49 -22.28
CA GLY A 456 -26.62 16.64 -22.00
C GLY A 456 -26.59 17.14 -20.55
N ARG A 457 -25.61 16.74 -19.72
CA ARG A 457 -25.40 17.34 -18.39
C ARG A 457 -24.78 18.73 -18.58
N GLU A 458 -25.31 19.72 -17.87
CA GLU A 458 -24.80 21.09 -17.83
C GLU A 458 -24.33 21.45 -16.43
N PHE A 459 -23.11 21.97 -16.29
CA PHE A 459 -22.53 22.39 -15.02
C PHE A 459 -21.43 23.44 -15.21
N GLU A 460 -20.95 24.00 -14.11
CA GLU A 460 -19.83 24.95 -14.08
C GLU A 460 -18.64 24.32 -13.33
N LEU A 461 -17.47 24.37 -13.94
CA LEU A 461 -16.20 24.01 -13.33
C LEU A 461 -15.44 25.26 -12.90
N ASP A 462 -14.64 25.14 -11.86
CA ASP A 462 -13.73 26.18 -11.38
C ASP A 462 -12.49 25.50 -10.76
N HIS A 463 -11.48 26.29 -10.43
CA HIS A 463 -10.37 25.84 -9.62
C HIS A 463 -10.87 25.15 -8.33
N GLY A 464 -10.25 24.02 -8.00
CA GLY A 464 -10.63 23.19 -6.85
C GLY A 464 -11.76 22.21 -7.10
N ALA A 465 -12.40 22.20 -8.28
CA ALA A 465 -13.39 21.18 -8.61
C ALA A 465 -12.78 19.78 -8.42
N VAL A 466 -13.49 18.91 -7.72
CA VAL A 466 -13.11 17.51 -7.55
C VAL A 466 -13.50 16.79 -8.84
N SER A 467 -12.54 16.51 -9.71
CA SER A 467 -12.79 15.82 -10.99
C SER A 467 -12.70 14.30 -10.87
N ILE A 468 -12.00 13.79 -9.84
CA ILE A 468 -11.88 12.36 -9.54
C ILE A 468 -12.14 12.13 -8.06
N ALA A 469 -13.02 11.18 -7.73
CA ALA A 469 -13.22 10.68 -6.38
C ALA A 469 -13.16 9.15 -6.38
N SER A 470 -12.05 8.57 -5.90
CA SER A 470 -11.79 7.14 -6.07
C SER A 470 -11.52 6.42 -4.75
N ILE A 471 -12.38 5.46 -4.41
CA ILE A 471 -12.10 4.49 -3.36
C ILE A 471 -11.21 3.41 -3.98
N THR A 472 -9.92 3.44 -3.64
CA THR A 472 -8.85 2.66 -4.27
C THR A 472 -7.78 2.30 -3.24
N SER A 473 -6.73 1.62 -3.68
CA SER A 473 -5.53 1.22 -2.93
C SER A 473 -5.75 0.15 -1.87
N CYS A 474 -4.82 -0.80 -1.82
CA CYS A 474 -4.72 -1.77 -0.74
C CYS A 474 -4.68 -1.11 0.65
N THR A 475 -4.15 0.11 0.78
CA THR A 475 -4.05 0.87 2.04
C THR A 475 -5.37 0.93 2.82
N ASN A 476 -6.48 1.17 2.12
CA ASN A 476 -7.79 1.35 2.73
C ASN A 476 -8.81 0.27 2.31
N THR A 477 -8.68 -0.33 1.12
CA THR A 477 -9.64 -1.36 0.66
C THR A 477 -9.54 -2.67 1.42
N SER A 478 -8.41 -2.92 2.09
CA SER A 478 -8.23 -4.06 2.98
C SER A 478 -8.86 -3.84 4.36
N ASN A 479 -9.45 -2.66 4.61
CA ASN A 479 -9.99 -2.30 5.89
C ASN A 479 -11.52 -2.20 5.83
N PRO A 480 -12.24 -3.25 6.28
CA PRO A 480 -13.69 -3.27 6.16
C PRO A 480 -14.39 -2.16 6.95
N SER A 481 -13.75 -1.63 8.01
CA SER A 481 -14.32 -0.53 8.80
C SER A 481 -14.54 0.71 7.95
N VAL A 482 -13.53 1.16 7.21
CA VAL A 482 -13.66 2.35 6.37
C VAL A 482 -14.45 2.09 5.09
N MET A 483 -14.39 0.86 4.57
CA MET A 483 -15.16 0.47 3.37
C MET A 483 -16.67 0.43 3.66
N LEU A 484 -17.10 -0.24 4.73
CA LEU A 484 -18.51 -0.26 5.14
C LEU A 484 -18.98 1.10 5.68
N ALA A 485 -18.11 1.89 6.32
CA ALA A 485 -18.42 3.28 6.66
C ALA A 485 -18.70 4.12 5.41
N ALA A 486 -17.91 3.97 4.34
CA ALA A 486 -18.17 4.65 3.07
C ALA A 486 -19.52 4.25 2.48
N ALA A 487 -19.82 2.95 2.45
CA ALA A 487 -21.09 2.45 1.92
C ALA A 487 -22.31 2.87 2.76
N LEU A 488 -22.16 2.96 4.09
CA LEU A 488 -23.19 3.50 4.99
C LEU A 488 -23.36 5.02 4.83
N LEU A 489 -22.27 5.77 4.61
CA LEU A 489 -22.35 7.20 4.28
C LEU A 489 -23.10 7.39 2.96
N ALA A 490 -22.83 6.56 1.95
CA ALA A 490 -23.58 6.56 0.68
C ALA A 490 -25.07 6.30 0.90
N ARG A 491 -25.43 5.30 1.72
CA ARG A 491 -26.82 5.03 2.09
C ARG A 491 -27.48 6.26 2.72
N ASN A 492 -26.86 6.82 3.75
CA ASN A 492 -27.40 7.98 4.47
C ASN A 492 -27.57 9.20 3.53
N ALA A 493 -26.61 9.43 2.63
CA ALA A 493 -26.69 10.50 1.63
C ALA A 493 -27.86 10.28 0.65
N VAL A 494 -27.99 9.07 0.11
CA VAL A 494 -29.06 8.71 -0.83
C VAL A 494 -30.44 8.79 -0.17
N ASP A 495 -30.58 8.33 1.07
CA ASP A 495 -31.84 8.42 1.83
C ASP A 495 -32.25 9.87 2.08
N LYS A 496 -31.26 10.78 2.15
CA LYS A 496 -31.44 12.23 2.19
C LYS A 496 -31.61 12.88 0.81
N GLY A 497 -31.63 12.11 -0.28
CA GLY A 497 -31.83 12.62 -1.63
C GLY A 497 -30.59 13.27 -2.27
N LEU A 498 -29.41 13.11 -1.66
CA LEU A 498 -28.16 13.64 -2.19
C LEU A 498 -27.63 12.76 -3.35
N THR A 499 -26.90 13.40 -4.26
CA THR A 499 -26.21 12.76 -5.39
C THR A 499 -24.82 13.36 -5.55
N SER A 500 -23.87 12.58 -6.07
CA SER A 500 -22.54 13.08 -6.43
C SER A 500 -22.65 14.15 -7.51
N LYS A 501 -21.74 15.13 -7.52
CA LYS A 501 -21.74 16.16 -8.56
C LYS A 501 -21.47 15.55 -9.94
N PRO A 502 -22.12 16.04 -11.01
CA PRO A 502 -22.13 15.40 -12.31
C PRO A 502 -20.77 15.37 -13.03
N TRP A 503 -19.81 16.20 -12.62
CA TRP A 503 -18.46 16.23 -13.19
C TRP A 503 -17.46 15.29 -12.50
N VAL A 504 -17.85 14.65 -11.40
CA VAL A 504 -16.93 13.83 -10.60
C VAL A 504 -16.86 12.43 -11.21
N LYS A 505 -15.67 12.02 -11.65
CA LYS A 505 -15.38 10.63 -11.99
C LYS A 505 -15.26 9.80 -10.72
N THR A 506 -16.32 9.08 -10.37
CA THR A 506 -16.40 8.22 -9.19
C THR A 506 -16.02 6.77 -9.51
N SER A 507 -15.34 6.10 -8.58
CA SER A 507 -14.98 4.68 -8.75
C SER A 507 -14.69 3.96 -7.43
N VAL A 508 -14.92 2.65 -7.43
CA VAL A 508 -14.46 1.71 -6.39
C VAL A 508 -13.56 0.66 -7.05
N ALA A 509 -12.30 0.58 -6.62
CA ALA A 509 -11.35 -0.44 -7.06
C ALA A 509 -10.89 -1.27 -5.85
N PRO A 510 -11.63 -2.32 -5.46
CA PRO A 510 -11.30 -3.13 -4.30
C PRO A 510 -10.00 -3.92 -4.48
N GLY A 511 -9.28 -4.16 -3.39
CA GLY A 511 -8.09 -5.00 -3.41
C GLY A 511 -8.34 -6.50 -3.24
N SER A 512 -9.60 -6.94 -3.12
CA SER A 512 -9.98 -8.36 -3.29
C SER A 512 -11.49 -8.48 -3.57
N LYS A 513 -11.91 -9.65 -4.07
CA LYS A 513 -13.34 -9.97 -4.28
C LYS A 513 -14.15 -10.04 -3.00
N VAL A 514 -13.51 -10.30 -1.84
CA VAL A 514 -14.17 -10.34 -0.53
C VAL A 514 -14.86 -9.02 -0.21
N VAL A 515 -14.32 -7.90 -0.71
CA VAL A 515 -14.94 -6.57 -0.57
C VAL A 515 -16.33 -6.51 -1.22
N THR A 516 -16.43 -7.06 -2.42
CA THR A 516 -17.70 -7.13 -3.14
C THR A 516 -18.70 -8.01 -2.41
N ASP A 517 -18.24 -9.17 -1.92
CA ASP A 517 -19.09 -10.11 -1.19
C ASP A 517 -19.74 -9.48 0.06
N TYR A 518 -18.98 -8.71 0.86
CA TYR A 518 -19.57 -8.05 2.04
C TYR A 518 -20.44 -6.83 1.68
N TYR A 519 -20.17 -6.12 0.58
CA TYR A 519 -21.07 -5.05 0.10
C TYR A 519 -22.40 -5.62 -0.38
N GLU A 520 -22.38 -6.74 -1.09
CA GLU A 520 -23.58 -7.44 -1.53
C GLU A 520 -24.36 -8.01 -0.34
N LYS A 521 -23.68 -8.71 0.58
CA LYS A 521 -24.33 -9.31 1.76
C LYS A 521 -24.93 -8.26 2.70
N SER A 522 -24.28 -7.10 2.86
CA SER A 522 -24.81 -5.98 3.64
C SER A 522 -25.96 -5.24 2.95
N GLY A 523 -26.16 -5.46 1.65
CA GLY A 523 -27.17 -4.76 0.84
C GLY A 523 -26.82 -3.29 0.55
N LEU A 524 -25.54 -2.92 0.65
CA LEU A 524 -25.09 -1.53 0.52
C LEU A 524 -24.66 -1.15 -0.91
N THR A 525 -24.35 -2.13 -1.78
CA THR A 525 -23.96 -1.90 -3.19
C THR A 525 -24.90 -0.92 -3.93
N PRO A 526 -26.24 -1.04 -3.86
CA PRO A 526 -27.12 -0.15 -4.61
C PRO A 526 -27.02 1.33 -4.23
N TYR A 527 -26.57 1.64 -3.00
CA TYR A 527 -26.40 3.03 -2.55
C TYR A 527 -25.10 3.64 -3.08
N LEU A 528 -24.01 2.85 -3.11
CA LEU A 528 -22.77 3.26 -3.77
C LEU A 528 -23.01 3.54 -5.26
N GLU A 529 -23.70 2.63 -5.95
CA GLU A 529 -24.01 2.75 -7.37
C GLU A 529 -24.88 3.99 -7.69
N LYS A 530 -25.87 4.32 -6.84
CA LYS A 530 -26.67 5.54 -6.98
C LYS A 530 -25.84 6.83 -6.90
N LEU A 531 -24.68 6.79 -6.22
CA LEU A 531 -23.72 7.90 -6.18
C LEU A 531 -22.63 7.78 -7.27
N GLY A 532 -22.73 6.81 -8.17
CA GLY A 532 -21.78 6.54 -9.25
C GLY A 532 -20.57 5.70 -8.84
N PHE A 533 -20.47 5.28 -7.58
CA PHE A 533 -19.37 4.46 -7.05
C PHE A 533 -19.55 2.99 -7.44
N TYR A 534 -19.41 2.70 -8.73
CA TYR A 534 -19.39 1.34 -9.27
C TYR A 534 -18.03 0.68 -9.04
N ILE A 535 -18.04 -0.64 -8.90
CA ILE A 535 -16.82 -1.43 -8.95
C ILE A 535 -16.28 -1.39 -10.38
N VAL A 536 -15.03 -0.96 -10.55
CA VAL A 536 -14.39 -0.75 -11.86
C VAL A 536 -13.27 -1.74 -12.17
N GLY A 537 -12.80 -2.49 -11.17
CA GLY A 537 -11.70 -3.45 -11.31
C GLY A 537 -11.16 -3.90 -9.95
N TYR A 538 -10.47 -5.04 -9.94
CA TYR A 538 -9.74 -5.54 -8.76
C TYR A 538 -8.24 -5.38 -8.99
N GLY A 539 -7.71 -4.20 -8.68
CA GLY A 539 -6.31 -3.84 -8.93
C GLY A 539 -5.99 -2.41 -8.51
N CYS A 540 -4.74 -1.99 -8.68
CA CYS A 540 -4.24 -0.71 -8.15
C CYS A 540 -4.95 0.51 -8.73
N ALA A 541 -5.35 0.47 -10.00
CA ALA A 541 -6.17 1.48 -10.67
C ALA A 541 -5.70 2.94 -10.37
N THR A 542 -6.58 3.81 -9.89
CA THR A 542 -6.26 5.22 -9.57
C THR A 542 -5.03 5.38 -8.67
N CYS A 543 -4.77 4.47 -7.72
CA CYS A 543 -3.64 4.57 -6.79
C CYS A 543 -2.28 4.63 -7.50
N ILE A 544 -2.13 3.88 -8.61
CA ILE A 544 -0.90 3.85 -9.40
C ILE A 544 -0.90 4.86 -10.55
N GLY A 545 -1.97 5.65 -10.72
CA GLY A 545 -2.16 6.56 -11.85
C GLY A 545 -2.93 5.96 -13.02
N ASN A 546 -3.39 4.71 -12.91
CA ASN A 546 -4.26 4.04 -13.88
C ASN A 546 -5.72 4.52 -13.77
N SER A 547 -5.91 5.82 -13.60
CA SER A 547 -7.21 6.47 -13.40
C SER A 547 -8.04 6.57 -14.68
N GLY A 548 -7.45 6.32 -15.86
CA GLY A 548 -8.11 6.44 -17.16
C GLY A 548 -8.53 7.89 -17.50
N PRO A 549 -9.14 8.12 -18.68
CA PRO A 549 -9.53 9.47 -19.11
C PRO A 549 -10.71 10.02 -18.31
N LEU A 550 -10.78 11.34 -18.16
CA LEU A 550 -12.03 12.03 -17.81
C LEU A 550 -12.97 12.06 -19.03
N ASP A 551 -14.22 12.47 -18.84
CA ASP A 551 -15.11 12.79 -19.96
C ASP A 551 -14.42 13.86 -20.84
N ALA A 552 -14.49 13.69 -22.17
CA ALA A 552 -13.71 14.48 -23.11
C ALA A 552 -13.98 16.00 -22.97
N GLU A 553 -15.23 16.37 -22.77
CA GLU A 553 -15.65 17.76 -22.58
C GLU A 553 -15.14 18.36 -21.27
N ILE A 554 -15.01 17.55 -20.22
CA ILE A 554 -14.41 17.97 -18.94
C ILE A 554 -12.90 18.18 -19.12
N SER A 555 -12.22 17.21 -19.74
CA SER A 555 -10.78 17.28 -20.02
C SER A 555 -10.44 18.51 -20.89
N GLU A 556 -11.20 18.73 -21.97
CA GLU A 556 -11.03 19.89 -22.84
C GLU A 556 -11.26 21.20 -22.09
N ALA A 557 -12.33 21.29 -21.29
CA ALA A 557 -12.60 22.48 -20.48
C ALA A 557 -11.48 22.79 -19.47
N ILE A 558 -10.92 21.76 -18.83
CA ILE A 558 -9.79 21.90 -17.91
C ILE A 558 -8.56 22.43 -18.64
N GLN A 559 -8.17 21.79 -19.75
CA GLN A 559 -6.95 22.13 -20.48
C GLN A 559 -7.04 23.51 -21.16
N ALA A 560 -8.16 23.82 -21.80
CA ALA A 560 -8.35 25.08 -22.52
C ALA A 560 -8.35 26.32 -21.60
N ASN A 561 -8.68 26.13 -20.33
CA ASN A 561 -8.82 27.21 -19.34
C ASN A 561 -7.78 27.12 -18.21
N ASP A 562 -6.80 26.21 -18.33
CA ASP A 562 -5.73 25.97 -17.36
C ASP A 562 -6.24 25.74 -15.92
N LEU A 563 -7.39 25.07 -15.77
CA LEU A 563 -8.01 24.87 -14.47
C LEU A 563 -7.14 24.00 -13.56
N SER A 564 -7.11 24.37 -12.28
CA SER A 564 -6.43 23.61 -11.23
C SER A 564 -7.46 22.75 -10.50
N VAL A 565 -7.85 21.64 -11.12
CA VAL A 565 -8.80 20.68 -10.54
C VAL A 565 -8.10 19.69 -9.61
N SER A 566 -8.91 19.00 -8.81
CA SER A 566 -8.44 18.11 -7.74
C SER A 566 -8.90 16.67 -7.91
N ALA A 567 -8.10 15.71 -7.46
CA ALA A 567 -8.52 14.34 -7.19
C ALA A 567 -8.52 14.06 -5.68
N VAL A 568 -9.52 13.34 -5.21
CA VAL A 568 -9.60 12.84 -3.83
C VAL A 568 -9.63 11.31 -3.89
N LEU A 569 -8.68 10.66 -3.23
CA LEU A 569 -8.55 9.20 -3.30
C LEU A 569 -8.15 8.59 -1.96
N SER A 570 -8.55 7.34 -1.73
CA SER A 570 -8.13 6.57 -0.56
C SER A 570 -6.79 5.87 -0.73
N GLY A 571 -5.88 6.50 -1.49
CA GLY A 571 -4.53 6.01 -1.74
C GLY A 571 -3.52 6.34 -0.65
N ASN A 572 -2.24 6.18 -0.99
CA ASN A 572 -1.09 6.52 -0.14
C ASN A 572 -0.13 7.54 -0.78
N ARG A 573 -0.25 7.80 -2.09
CA ARG A 573 0.58 8.77 -2.83
C ARG A 573 -0.26 9.77 -3.61
N ASN A 574 0.16 11.02 -3.56
CA ASN A 574 -0.54 12.18 -4.14
C ASN A 574 0.43 13.16 -4.82
N PHE A 575 1.58 12.67 -5.30
CA PHE A 575 2.53 13.48 -6.05
C PHE A 575 1.90 14.11 -7.31
N GLU A 576 2.33 15.32 -7.65
CA GLU A 576 1.87 16.00 -8.88
C GLU A 576 2.14 15.12 -10.12
N GLY A 577 1.16 15.05 -11.03
CA GLY A 577 1.24 14.23 -12.25
C GLY A 577 1.10 12.72 -12.04
N ARG A 578 0.97 12.23 -10.79
CA ARG A 578 0.84 10.79 -10.50
C ARG A 578 -0.54 10.23 -10.84
N ILE A 579 -1.60 10.95 -10.51
CA ILE A 579 -2.96 10.39 -10.48
C ILE A 579 -3.63 10.45 -11.85
N ASN A 580 -3.62 11.61 -12.49
CA ASN A 580 -4.23 11.85 -13.79
C ASN A 580 -3.57 13.07 -14.44
N PRO A 581 -3.34 13.09 -15.76
CA PRO A 581 -2.72 14.22 -16.45
C PRO A 581 -3.51 15.54 -16.37
N ASP A 582 -4.84 15.47 -16.22
CA ASP A 582 -5.70 16.67 -16.12
C ASP A 582 -5.72 17.25 -14.69
N VAL A 583 -5.14 16.57 -13.70
CA VAL A 583 -5.25 16.91 -12.28
C VAL A 583 -3.93 17.43 -11.72
N LYS A 584 -3.95 18.66 -11.19
CA LYS A 584 -2.77 19.32 -10.58
C LYS A 584 -2.67 19.10 -9.07
N MET A 585 -3.79 18.89 -8.38
CA MET A 585 -3.88 18.80 -6.92
C MET A 585 -4.48 17.45 -6.49
N ASN A 586 -3.82 16.71 -5.59
CA ASN A 586 -4.27 15.38 -5.21
C ASN A 586 -4.35 15.26 -3.67
N TYR A 587 -5.46 14.73 -3.17
CA TYR A 587 -5.71 14.60 -1.74
C TYR A 587 -5.95 13.14 -1.35
N LEU A 588 -5.21 12.68 -0.35
CA LEU A 588 -5.45 11.41 0.33
C LEU A 588 -6.52 11.61 1.39
N ALA A 589 -7.54 10.76 1.39
CA ALA A 589 -8.64 10.83 2.34
C ALA A 589 -9.17 9.43 2.66
N SER A 590 -9.89 9.28 3.78
CA SER A 590 -10.57 8.02 4.08
C SER A 590 -11.67 7.74 3.04
N PRO A 591 -12.00 6.46 2.75
CA PRO A 591 -13.12 6.11 1.86
C PRO A 591 -14.45 6.88 2.11
N PRO A 592 -14.94 7.10 3.34
CA PRO A 592 -16.13 7.93 3.55
C PRO A 592 -15.91 9.41 3.17
N LEU A 593 -14.72 9.97 3.40
CA LEU A 593 -14.41 11.34 2.95
C LEU A 593 -14.30 11.44 1.43
N VAL A 594 -13.84 10.40 0.72
CA VAL A 594 -13.88 10.37 -0.76
C VAL A 594 -15.32 10.57 -1.26
N ILE A 595 -16.29 9.90 -0.64
CA ILE A 595 -17.71 10.09 -0.98
C ILE A 595 -18.18 11.49 -0.59
N ALA A 596 -17.81 11.99 0.59
CA ALA A 596 -18.18 13.34 1.03
C ALA A 596 -17.69 14.43 0.04
N TYR A 597 -16.46 14.31 -0.46
CA TYR A 597 -15.91 15.23 -1.47
C TYR A 597 -16.53 15.03 -2.87
N ALA A 598 -17.03 13.83 -3.20
CA ALA A 598 -17.82 13.63 -4.43
C ALA A 598 -19.20 14.31 -4.35
N LEU A 599 -19.82 14.33 -3.17
CA LEU A 599 -21.08 15.04 -2.90
C LEU A 599 -20.88 16.56 -2.94
N ALA A 600 -19.80 17.06 -2.32
CA ALA A 600 -19.44 18.48 -2.36
C ALA A 600 -19.02 18.93 -3.77
N GLY A 601 -18.19 18.13 -4.45
CA GLY A 601 -17.67 18.36 -5.80
C GLY A 601 -16.57 19.42 -5.90
N THR A 602 -16.06 19.93 -4.78
CA THR A 602 -14.98 20.93 -4.72
C THR A 602 -14.17 20.80 -3.43
N MET A 603 -12.89 21.17 -3.49
CA MET A 603 -12.03 21.35 -2.31
C MET A 603 -12.28 22.67 -1.59
N ASP A 604 -12.97 23.63 -2.22
CA ASP A 604 -13.38 24.89 -1.58
C ASP A 604 -14.66 24.72 -0.74
N PHE A 605 -14.66 23.78 0.20
CA PHE A 605 -15.85 23.36 0.95
C PHE A 605 -15.56 23.24 2.46
N ASP A 606 -16.44 23.78 3.30
CA ASP A 606 -16.36 23.68 4.76
C ASP A 606 -17.48 22.74 5.26
N PHE A 607 -17.13 21.54 5.71
CA PHE A 607 -18.12 20.54 6.13
C PHE A 607 -18.89 20.89 7.41
N ASP A 608 -18.44 21.87 8.19
CA ASP A 608 -19.15 22.34 9.39
C ASP A 608 -20.16 23.44 9.05
N ALA A 609 -19.87 24.25 8.03
CA ALA A 609 -20.65 25.44 7.69
C ALA A 609 -21.46 25.34 6.39
N ASP A 610 -20.99 24.56 5.41
CA ASP A 610 -21.61 24.45 4.08
C ASP A 610 -22.46 23.16 4.00
N PRO A 611 -23.73 23.24 3.55
CA PRO A 611 -24.55 22.05 3.34
C PRO A 611 -24.15 21.31 2.05
N LEU A 612 -24.20 19.98 2.08
CA LEU A 612 -23.95 19.11 0.93
C LEU A 612 -25.08 19.18 -0.10
N GLY A 613 -26.27 19.52 0.36
CA GLY A 613 -27.47 19.69 -0.43
C GLY A 613 -28.69 19.86 0.47
N GLN A 614 -29.88 19.71 -0.10
CA GLN A 614 -31.14 19.75 0.63
C GLN A 614 -31.85 18.41 0.55
N ASP A 615 -32.54 18.03 1.62
CA ASP A 615 -33.38 16.85 1.63
C ASP A 615 -34.72 17.07 0.92
N GLN A 616 -35.55 16.02 0.87
CA GLN A 616 -36.86 16.05 0.19
C GLN A 616 -37.83 17.10 0.77
N ASP A 617 -37.60 17.53 2.02
CA ASP A 617 -38.40 18.54 2.72
C ASP A 617 -37.79 19.95 2.58
N GLY A 618 -36.65 20.08 1.88
CA GLY A 618 -35.93 21.34 1.69
C GLY A 618 -35.02 21.73 2.85
N ASN A 619 -34.74 20.83 3.80
CA ASN A 619 -33.81 21.10 4.89
C ASN A 619 -32.36 20.90 4.41
N ASP A 620 -31.48 21.79 4.84
CA ASP A 620 -30.04 21.67 4.60
C ASP A 620 -29.48 20.41 5.26
N VAL A 621 -28.69 19.63 4.51
CA VAL A 621 -28.04 18.40 4.97
C VAL A 621 -26.54 18.62 5.06
N PHE A 622 -25.96 18.44 6.24
CA PHE A 622 -24.54 18.58 6.53
C PHE A 622 -23.86 17.21 6.62
N LEU A 623 -22.52 17.18 6.58
CA LEU A 623 -21.76 15.93 6.71
C LEU A 623 -22.10 15.17 8.01
N LYS A 624 -22.23 15.90 9.12
CA LYS A 624 -22.59 15.33 10.43
C LYS A 624 -23.95 14.61 10.43
N ASP A 625 -24.87 14.97 9.53
CA ASP A 625 -26.20 14.38 9.45
C ASP A 625 -26.19 13.02 8.74
N ILE A 626 -25.14 12.75 7.96
CA ILE A 626 -24.99 11.52 7.16
C ILE A 626 -23.78 10.68 7.57
N TRP A 627 -22.90 11.19 8.45
CA TRP A 627 -21.72 10.46 8.91
C TRP A 627 -22.15 9.18 9.66
N PRO A 628 -21.58 8.01 9.32
CA PRO A 628 -22.03 6.75 9.87
C PRO A 628 -21.67 6.63 11.36
N ASN A 629 -22.58 6.04 12.14
CA ASN A 629 -22.30 5.74 13.54
C ASN A 629 -21.33 4.54 13.63
N PRO A 630 -20.20 4.64 14.35
CA PRO A 630 -19.24 3.53 14.45
C PRO A 630 -19.83 2.23 15.01
N VAL A 631 -20.83 2.32 15.89
CA VAL A 631 -21.53 1.14 16.42
C VAL A 631 -22.34 0.45 15.33
N GLU A 632 -22.93 1.22 14.41
CA GLU A 632 -23.62 0.67 13.25
C GLU A 632 -22.62 0.03 12.27
N VAL A 633 -21.49 0.71 11.99
CA VAL A 633 -20.42 0.17 11.14
C VAL A 633 -19.97 -1.19 11.67
N GLN A 634 -19.67 -1.30 12.97
CA GLN A 634 -19.26 -2.56 13.58
C GLN A 634 -20.35 -3.64 13.47
N LYS A 635 -21.62 -3.29 13.73
CA LYS A 635 -22.73 -4.23 13.58
C LYS A 635 -22.86 -4.75 12.14
N VAL A 636 -22.64 -3.89 11.14
CA VAL A 636 -22.67 -4.31 9.73
C VAL A 636 -21.49 -5.23 9.44
N ILE A 637 -20.27 -4.91 9.90
CA ILE A 637 -19.09 -5.80 9.80
C ILE A 637 -19.43 -7.19 10.34
N ASP A 638 -19.88 -7.27 11.59
CA ASP A 638 -20.16 -8.53 12.29
C ASP A 638 -21.22 -9.38 11.58
N SER A 639 -22.17 -8.74 10.87
CA SER A 639 -23.24 -9.42 10.16
C SER A 639 -22.92 -9.76 8.70
N SER A 640 -21.96 -9.07 8.10
CA SER A 640 -21.69 -9.13 6.65
C SER A 640 -20.34 -9.76 6.29
N ILE A 641 -19.42 -9.95 7.24
CA ILE A 641 -18.12 -10.57 7.00
C ILE A 641 -18.03 -11.89 7.74
N ASP A 642 -17.68 -12.95 7.03
CA ASP A 642 -17.51 -14.28 7.62
C ASP A 642 -16.33 -15.04 6.99
N LYS A 643 -15.95 -16.14 7.63
CA LYS A 643 -14.82 -16.98 7.21
C LYS A 643 -15.04 -17.60 5.84
N GLU A 644 -16.28 -17.94 5.53
CA GLU A 644 -16.70 -18.58 4.29
C GLU A 644 -16.48 -17.67 3.07
N MET A 645 -16.59 -16.35 3.23
CA MET A 645 -16.24 -15.38 2.18
C MET A 645 -14.77 -15.49 1.78
N PHE A 646 -13.85 -15.50 2.75
CA PHE A 646 -12.42 -15.64 2.46
C PHE A 646 -12.10 -17.01 1.87
N ALA A 647 -12.69 -18.08 2.41
CA ALA A 647 -12.48 -19.43 1.89
C ALA A 647 -12.92 -19.54 0.42
N ARG A 648 -14.07 -18.97 0.06
CA ARG A 648 -14.60 -18.98 -1.32
C ARG A 648 -13.86 -18.01 -2.24
N GLY A 649 -13.58 -16.80 -1.76
CA GLY A 649 -12.91 -15.76 -2.54
C GLY A 649 -11.49 -16.13 -2.96
N TYR A 650 -10.82 -16.99 -2.17
CA TYR A 650 -9.48 -17.49 -2.45
C TYR A 650 -9.43 -18.97 -2.88
N GLU A 651 -10.58 -19.62 -3.06
CA GLU A 651 -10.64 -20.95 -3.65
C GLU A 651 -10.14 -20.89 -5.09
N GLY A 652 -9.11 -21.68 -5.43
CA GLY A 652 -8.53 -21.68 -6.77
C GLY A 652 -7.90 -20.33 -7.17
N VAL A 653 -7.38 -19.54 -6.22
CA VAL A 653 -6.80 -18.21 -6.47
C VAL A 653 -5.72 -18.19 -7.58
N PHE A 654 -5.06 -19.32 -7.84
CA PHE A 654 -4.03 -19.47 -8.88
C PHE A 654 -4.55 -19.99 -10.23
N ASP A 655 -5.83 -20.37 -10.32
CA ASP A 655 -6.40 -21.02 -11.51
C ASP A 655 -6.74 -20.00 -12.61
N GLY A 656 -7.21 -18.82 -12.21
CA GLY A 656 -7.66 -17.75 -13.10
C GLY A 656 -9.02 -17.99 -13.75
N ASP A 657 -9.51 -16.96 -14.44
CA ASP A 657 -10.75 -17.00 -15.22
C ASP A 657 -10.54 -17.72 -16.57
N ASP A 658 -11.62 -17.83 -17.35
CA ASP A 658 -11.58 -18.48 -18.66
C ASP A 658 -10.64 -17.76 -19.64
N ARG A 659 -10.47 -16.43 -19.51
CA ARG A 659 -9.55 -15.64 -20.34
C ARG A 659 -8.11 -16.01 -20.04
N TRP A 660 -7.72 -16.05 -18.77
CA TRP A 660 -6.40 -16.51 -18.32
C TRP A 660 -6.11 -17.93 -18.80
N LYS A 661 -7.09 -18.83 -18.64
CA LYS A 661 -6.96 -20.24 -19.03
C LYS A 661 -6.86 -20.44 -20.55
N ALA A 662 -7.42 -19.53 -21.34
CA ALA A 662 -7.40 -19.57 -22.80
C ALA A 662 -6.11 -19.00 -23.44
N LEU A 663 -5.22 -18.35 -22.67
CA LEU A 663 -3.97 -17.80 -23.20
C LEU A 663 -3.06 -18.90 -23.77
N ASP A 664 -2.63 -18.77 -25.02
CA ASP A 664 -1.64 -19.72 -25.56
C ASP A 664 -0.31 -19.61 -24.80
N THR A 665 0.18 -20.71 -24.25
CA THR A 665 1.43 -20.77 -23.48
C THR A 665 2.41 -21.75 -24.11
N PRO A 666 3.59 -21.29 -24.53
CA PRO A 666 4.60 -22.19 -25.08
C PRO A 666 5.05 -23.21 -24.03
N ALA A 667 5.34 -24.44 -24.47
CA ALA A 667 5.88 -25.49 -23.62
C ALA A 667 7.42 -25.48 -23.62
N GLY A 668 8.03 -25.80 -22.48
CA GLY A 668 9.46 -26.06 -22.35
C GLY A 668 10.17 -25.23 -21.29
N ASP A 669 11.39 -25.64 -20.97
CA ASP A 669 12.18 -25.08 -19.86
C ASP A 669 12.82 -23.71 -20.20
N THR A 670 12.85 -23.33 -21.48
CA THR A 670 13.35 -22.04 -21.97
C THR A 670 12.25 -21.29 -22.71
N PHE A 671 12.22 -19.96 -22.60
CA PHE A 671 11.22 -19.13 -23.26
C PHE A 671 11.53 -18.94 -24.76
N ALA A 672 10.50 -19.05 -25.61
CA ALA A 672 10.64 -18.81 -27.05
C ALA A 672 10.44 -17.32 -27.37
N TRP A 673 11.53 -16.55 -27.46
CA TRP A 673 11.47 -15.12 -27.75
C TRP A 673 10.91 -14.80 -29.15
N ASP A 674 9.87 -13.97 -29.22
CA ASP A 674 9.40 -13.40 -30.48
C ASP A 674 10.21 -12.15 -30.85
N ALA A 675 10.89 -12.18 -32.00
CA ALA A 675 11.66 -11.04 -32.51
C ALA A 675 10.80 -9.80 -32.83
N LYS A 676 9.49 -9.99 -33.03
CA LYS A 676 8.51 -8.90 -33.24
C LYS A 676 7.94 -8.34 -31.95
N SER A 677 8.21 -8.99 -30.81
CA SER A 677 7.74 -8.53 -29.51
C SER A 677 8.19 -7.10 -29.23
N THR A 678 7.24 -6.28 -28.78
CA THR A 678 7.52 -4.94 -28.23
C THR A 678 7.43 -4.91 -26.71
N TYR A 679 6.91 -5.97 -26.07
CA TYR A 679 6.76 -6.08 -24.61
C TYR A 679 7.82 -6.95 -23.93
N VAL A 680 8.08 -8.16 -24.46
CA VAL A 680 8.94 -9.17 -23.83
C VAL A 680 10.14 -9.46 -24.72
N ARG A 681 11.29 -8.87 -24.40
CA ARG A 681 12.51 -8.98 -25.21
C ARG A 681 13.66 -9.50 -24.39
N LYS A 682 14.48 -10.35 -25.02
CA LYS A 682 15.74 -10.80 -24.44
C LYS A 682 16.64 -9.57 -24.16
N PRO A 683 17.06 -9.33 -22.91
CA PRO A 683 17.98 -8.27 -22.59
C PRO A 683 19.28 -8.43 -23.37
N ARG A 684 19.82 -7.31 -23.87
CA ARG A 684 21.18 -7.31 -24.43
C ARG A 684 22.15 -7.22 -23.27
N THR A 685 22.54 -8.36 -22.71
CA THR A 685 23.69 -8.39 -21.81
C THR A 685 24.93 -7.99 -22.62
N SER A 686 25.67 -6.99 -22.15
CA SER A 686 26.95 -6.63 -22.76
C SER A 686 27.87 -7.85 -22.72
N LYS A 687 28.34 -8.25 -23.90
CA LYS A 687 29.22 -9.40 -24.20
C LYS A 687 29.97 -10.01 -23.01
N ALA A 688 29.75 -11.33 -22.85
CA ALA A 688 30.66 -12.43 -22.49
C ALA A 688 31.98 -12.08 -21.79
#